data_AF-A0AAD9T5D0-F1
#
_entry.id   AF-A0AAD9T5D0-F1
#
_cell.length_a   1.000
_cell.length_b   1.000
_cell.length_c   1.000
_cell.angle_alpha   90.00
_cell.angle_beta   90.00
_cell.angle_gamma   90.00
#
_symmetry.space_group_name_H-M   'P 1'
#
loop_
_entity.id
_entity.type
_entity.pdbx_description
1 polymer ?
#
loop_
_entity_poly.entity_id
_entity_poly.type
_entity_poly.pdbx_seq_one_letter_code
_entity_poly.pdbx_strand_id
1 'polypeptide(L)'
;MQQCPIYSAQIGNGVARSQKFTTLKTKTGKARMSLIKFFAVSFKNTRETAQAINGWKLQRAVKFLENVQEHKEAVPMRRYAGGTGRASQGKQFGVSRARWPVKSAEFLLGLLKNAEANADTKGLDTGNLIVKHIQVNQAPKQRRRTYRAHGRINPYMSNPCHIELILTEGEEVVQKSSAVEGPRRPVTTESVQTLPGDVGVSPPSTSSIVSDLGPLLTSGPPKENPDLTKAKQDIKKSGSEIHWALGQGYELGGLLKQGVGPLDRLENGIPKWGAWGIPIKFTSDSSTFVNTVPNFWLRIRCKGLLTLSLCIPANILPKEVQTNKEGLRVTWAHDGHVSDYAWDWLLKHRFKASPAVSKQENLDPLKYWDSSIGREAPSVSYEEIMAGDKGVGRWTNKIRQFGFCYVDGCPVTPEATKELLERIAFIRVTHYGGFYDFTADLTMKDTAYTNLALPAHTDTTYFTDPAGLQMFHLLSHTDGDGGESLLVDGFKAAKILLRENPSAYEILSRTPVAWHASGNEGITITPAKKMPVFNFQDLKEGQIPRLLQIRWNNHDRGVVALREDCGMGAEKWYKAAAHWNKILNRKEMQYWAQMKPGSPLILDNWRVLHGRSAFTGKRRVCGGYVNHDDYVSRWRNTNFTREEVLSQIL
;
A
#
# COMPACT_ATOMS: atom_id res chain seq x y z
N MET A 1 1.40 11.04 -42.09
CA MET A 1 -0.08 11.14 -42.12
C MET A 1 -0.62 10.77 -40.74
N GLN A 2 -1.77 11.35 -40.37
CA GLN A 2 -2.73 10.95 -39.30
C GLN A 2 -2.15 10.44 -37.96
N GLN A 3 -2.20 11.24 -36.90
CA GLN A 3 -3.39 11.49 -36.04
C GLN A 3 -3.78 10.31 -35.14
N CYS A 4 -3.47 10.45 -33.85
CA CYS A 4 -4.32 9.92 -32.79
C CYS A 4 -5.67 10.65 -32.77
N PRO A 5 -6.74 10.01 -32.29
CA PRO A 5 -7.83 10.72 -31.63
C PRO A 5 -7.88 10.35 -30.15
N ILE A 6 -7.27 11.19 -29.30
CA ILE A 6 -7.71 11.33 -27.91
C ILE A 6 -8.80 12.41 -27.93
N TYR A 7 -10.03 12.05 -27.58
CA TYR A 7 -11.10 13.05 -27.48
C TYR A 7 -10.92 13.89 -26.21
N SER A 8 -10.80 15.20 -26.42
CA SER A 8 -10.65 16.21 -25.38
C SER A 8 -11.98 16.58 -24.73
N ALA A 9 -11.92 17.02 -23.47
CA ALA A 9 -12.82 18.04 -22.94
C ALA A 9 -12.00 19.09 -22.17
N GLN A 10 -11.63 20.18 -22.84
CA GLN A 10 -10.96 21.34 -22.25
C GLN A 10 -11.98 22.29 -21.62
N ILE A 11 -11.68 22.83 -20.43
CA ILE A 11 -11.78 24.26 -20.06
C ILE A 11 -10.82 24.47 -18.87
N GLY A 12 -9.89 25.42 -18.80
CA GLY A 12 -9.41 26.42 -19.76
C GLY A 12 -8.25 27.18 -19.08
N ASN A 13 -7.15 27.46 -19.80
CA ASN A 13 -5.91 27.94 -19.19
C ASN A 13 -5.95 29.43 -18.81
N GLY A 14 -5.74 29.72 -17.52
CA GLY A 14 -5.19 31.00 -17.06
C GLY A 14 -3.71 30.79 -16.71
N VAL A 15 -2.79 31.27 -17.55
CA VAL A 15 -1.35 30.99 -17.42
C VAL A 15 -0.75 31.74 -16.24
N ALA A 16 -0.43 31.02 -15.16
CA ALA A 16 0.53 31.46 -14.16
C ALA A 16 1.89 30.82 -14.47
N ARG A 17 2.89 31.64 -14.82
CA ARG A 17 4.28 31.18 -15.06
C ARG A 17 4.78 30.39 -13.84
N SER A 18 5.25 29.17 -14.07
CA SER A 18 6.10 28.47 -13.12
C SER A 18 7.43 29.23 -13.00
N GLN A 19 7.52 30.13 -12.02
CA GLN A 19 8.80 30.61 -11.55
C GLN A 19 9.45 29.47 -10.77
N LYS A 20 10.57 28.95 -11.28
CA LYS A 20 11.52 28.19 -10.47
C LYS A 20 11.99 29.13 -9.36
N PHE A 21 11.50 28.95 -8.14
CA PHE A 21 12.00 29.70 -6.99
C PHE A 21 13.36 29.17 -6.58
N THR A 22 14.40 29.85 -7.07
CA THR A 22 15.77 29.70 -6.60
C THR A 22 15.81 29.89 -5.09
N THR A 23 16.56 29.05 -4.38
CA THR A 23 16.76 29.15 -2.93
C THR A 23 17.43 30.48 -2.58
N LEU A 24 16.65 31.46 -2.13
CA LEU A 24 17.16 32.70 -1.55
C LEU A 24 17.91 32.39 -0.26
N LYS A 25 19.24 32.24 -0.36
CA LYS A 25 20.17 32.33 0.77
C LYS A 25 20.21 33.77 1.30
N THR A 26 19.18 34.20 2.03
CA THR A 26 19.27 35.42 2.84
C THR A 26 20.13 35.15 4.07
N LYS A 27 21.34 35.69 4.07
CA LYS A 27 22.24 35.74 5.22
C LYS A 27 21.65 36.67 6.30
N THR A 28 20.94 36.12 7.30
CA THR A 28 20.81 36.60 8.70
C THR A 28 19.68 35.85 9.42
N GLY A 29 19.99 35.23 10.57
CA GLY A 29 19.03 34.63 11.50
C GLY A 29 18.46 33.27 11.05
N LYS A 30 18.58 32.24 11.90
CA LYS A 30 17.98 30.92 11.68
C LYS A 30 16.47 31.07 11.49
N ALA A 31 15.93 30.63 10.36
CA ALA A 31 14.50 30.72 10.03
C ALA A 31 13.96 29.37 9.53
N ARG A 32 12.74 29.00 9.94
CA ARG A 32 12.12 27.73 9.53
C ARG A 32 10.69 27.92 9.03
N MET A 33 10.45 27.52 7.79
CA MET A 33 9.13 27.42 7.18
C MET A 33 8.39 26.16 7.66
N SER A 34 7.09 26.27 7.96
CA SER A 34 6.15 25.13 7.93
C SER A 34 5.16 25.28 6.79
N LEU A 35 4.91 24.20 6.04
CA LEU A 35 4.12 24.23 4.80
C LEU A 35 3.24 22.97 4.68
N ILE A 36 2.00 23.18 4.26
CA ILE A 36 0.99 22.20 3.80
C ILE A 36 0.29 21.33 4.87
N LYS A 37 -0.99 21.68 5.13
CA LYS A 37 -2.11 20.72 5.18
C LYS A 37 -3.37 21.41 4.65
N PHE A 38 -4.35 20.65 4.13
CA PHE A 38 -5.65 21.19 3.72
C PHE A 38 -6.52 21.42 4.96
N PHE A 39 -6.49 22.61 5.54
CA PHE A 39 -7.32 22.90 6.71
C PHE A 39 -8.76 23.23 6.31
N ALA A 40 -9.70 22.41 6.78
CA ALA A 40 -11.15 22.61 6.65
C ALA A 40 -11.65 23.70 7.63
N VAL A 41 -11.02 24.87 7.54
CA VAL A 41 -11.18 26.05 8.39
C VAL A 41 -11.36 27.27 7.49
N SER A 42 -12.16 28.25 7.93
CA SER A 42 -12.50 29.44 7.15
C SER A 42 -11.28 30.33 6.91
N PHE A 43 -10.79 30.37 5.66
CA PHE A 43 -9.74 31.27 5.19
C PHE A 43 -9.88 32.71 5.74
N LYS A 44 -11.10 33.26 5.71
CA LYS A 44 -11.38 34.64 6.15
C LYS A 44 -11.06 34.85 7.63
N ASN A 45 -11.49 33.92 8.49
CA ASN A 45 -11.24 34.01 9.92
C ASN A 45 -9.77 33.76 10.22
N THR A 46 -9.21 32.68 9.66
CA THR A 46 -7.81 32.27 9.88
C THR A 46 -6.83 33.34 9.43
N ARG A 47 -7.12 34.05 8.33
CA ARG A 47 -6.31 35.19 7.86
C ARG A 47 -6.29 36.34 8.86
N GLU A 48 -7.42 36.71 9.48
CA GLU A 48 -7.44 37.77 10.50
C GLU A 48 -6.75 37.30 11.80
N THR A 49 -6.95 36.05 12.22
CA THR A 49 -6.28 35.48 13.41
C THR A 49 -4.76 35.41 13.24
N ALA A 50 -4.28 34.90 12.09
CA ALA A 50 -2.86 34.86 11.77
C ALA A 50 -2.23 36.25 11.75
N GLN A 51 -2.91 37.23 11.16
CA GLN A 51 -2.43 38.61 11.09
C GLN A 51 -2.51 39.37 12.43
N ALA A 52 -3.23 38.84 13.43
CA ALA A 52 -3.22 39.40 14.79
C ALA A 52 -1.94 39.03 15.57
N ILE A 53 -1.40 37.82 15.34
CA ILE A 53 -0.20 37.29 16.02
C ILE A 53 1.11 37.52 15.26
N ASN A 54 1.06 38.10 14.06
CA ASN A 54 2.24 38.36 13.24
C ASN A 54 3.19 39.36 13.93
N GLY A 55 4.48 39.05 14.03
CA GLY A 55 5.49 39.85 14.72
C GLY A 55 5.50 39.73 16.25
N TRP A 56 4.71 38.82 16.86
CA TRP A 56 4.70 38.64 18.32
C TRP A 56 5.72 37.59 18.78
N LYS A 57 6.20 37.73 20.03
CA LYS A 57 6.89 36.64 20.74
C LYS A 57 5.98 35.42 20.83
N LEU A 58 6.55 34.23 20.64
CA LEU A 58 5.83 32.95 20.58
C LEU A 58 4.92 32.74 21.80
N GLN A 59 5.43 32.92 23.01
CA GLN A 59 4.67 32.77 24.26
C GLN A 59 3.42 33.66 24.31
N ARG A 60 3.53 34.91 23.83
CA ARG A 60 2.38 35.84 23.75
C ARG A 60 1.37 35.38 22.69
N ALA A 61 1.85 34.92 21.54
CA ALA A 61 0.99 34.39 20.48
C ALA A 61 0.21 33.15 20.94
N VAL A 62 0.85 32.20 21.62
CA VAL A 62 0.19 31.01 22.19
C VAL A 62 -0.88 31.43 23.20
N LYS A 63 -0.53 32.23 24.21
CA LYS A 63 -1.47 32.68 25.26
C LYS A 63 -2.67 33.45 24.70
N PHE A 64 -2.45 34.28 23.66
CA PHE A 64 -3.54 34.96 22.97
C PHE A 64 -4.50 33.99 22.28
N LEU A 65 -3.99 32.95 21.60
CA LEU A 65 -4.84 31.96 20.94
C LEU A 65 -5.61 31.09 21.93
N GLU A 66 -5.02 30.75 23.08
CA GLU A 66 -5.71 30.06 24.18
C GLU A 66 -6.84 30.94 24.74
N ASN A 67 -6.56 32.23 25.00
CA ASN A 67 -7.58 33.21 25.38
C ASN A 67 -8.67 33.40 24.31
N VAL A 68 -8.37 33.23 23.02
CA VAL A 68 -9.38 33.25 21.93
C VAL A 68 -10.27 32.00 21.94
N GLN A 69 -9.74 30.82 22.30
CA GLN A 69 -10.55 29.60 22.48
C GLN A 69 -11.50 29.74 23.68
N GLU A 70 -11.01 30.29 24.79
CA GLU A 70 -11.78 30.53 26.01
C GLU A 70 -12.69 31.78 25.97
N HIS A 71 -12.78 32.45 24.82
CA HIS A 71 -13.53 33.70 24.61
C HIS A 71 -13.09 34.90 25.48
N LYS A 72 -11.92 34.83 26.11
CA LYS A 72 -11.32 35.89 26.94
C LYS A 72 -10.75 37.04 26.10
N GLU A 73 -10.23 36.78 24.90
CA GLU A 73 -9.72 37.80 23.98
C GLU A 73 -10.27 37.64 22.56
N ALA A 74 -10.72 38.74 21.93
CA ALA A 74 -11.29 38.74 20.58
C ALA A 74 -10.25 39.07 19.50
N VAL A 75 -10.30 38.34 18.38
CA VAL A 75 -9.50 38.61 17.18
C VAL A 75 -10.07 39.83 16.43
N PRO A 76 -9.23 40.84 16.11
CA PRO A 76 -9.65 42.02 15.35
C PRO A 76 -9.93 41.67 13.89
N MET A 77 -11.14 41.98 13.39
CA MET A 77 -11.51 41.72 12.00
C MET A 77 -11.27 42.98 11.16
N ARG A 78 -10.19 43.01 10.39
CA ARG A 78 -9.78 44.16 9.57
C ARG A 78 -10.26 44.04 8.12
N ARG A 79 -9.80 43.02 7.37
CA ARG A 79 -10.16 42.87 5.94
C ARG A 79 -11.48 42.13 5.73
N TYR A 80 -11.79 41.15 6.59
CA TYR A 80 -12.98 40.30 6.45
C TYR A 80 -14.07 40.58 7.50
N ALA A 81 -14.33 41.85 7.78
CA ALA A 81 -15.26 42.31 8.82
C ALA A 81 -16.76 42.29 8.45
N GLY A 82 -17.12 41.76 7.27
CA GLY A 82 -18.52 41.65 6.82
C GLY A 82 -19.29 40.60 7.63
N GLY A 83 -20.50 40.95 8.09
CA GLY A 83 -21.32 40.07 8.92
C GLY A 83 -20.76 39.79 10.32
N THR A 84 -19.78 40.56 10.80
CA THR A 84 -19.25 40.45 12.17
C THR A 84 -19.81 41.59 13.04
N GLY A 85 -20.28 41.26 14.23
CA GLY A 85 -20.79 42.21 15.21
C GLY A 85 -19.74 43.19 15.73
N ARG A 86 -20.19 44.21 16.47
CA ARG A 86 -19.29 45.10 17.22
C ARG A 86 -18.89 44.44 18.54
N ALA A 87 -17.64 44.61 18.97
CA ALA A 87 -17.14 44.08 20.24
C ALA A 87 -16.17 45.07 20.87
N SER A 88 -16.35 45.37 22.16
CA SER A 88 -15.53 46.34 22.92
C SER A 88 -14.04 45.96 22.91
N GLN A 89 -13.73 44.66 22.98
CA GLN A 89 -12.38 44.11 22.90
C GLN A 89 -11.63 44.41 21.59
N GLY A 90 -12.31 44.87 20.53
CA GLY A 90 -11.66 45.35 19.32
C GLY A 90 -10.88 46.67 19.52
N LYS A 91 -11.25 47.47 20.55
CA LYS A 91 -10.67 48.80 20.80
C LYS A 91 -9.15 48.75 21.01
N GLN A 92 -8.63 47.72 21.68
CA GLN A 92 -7.19 47.52 21.90
C GLN A 92 -6.39 47.34 20.60
N PHE A 93 -7.05 46.96 19.51
CA PHE A 93 -6.47 46.75 18.18
C PHE A 93 -6.87 47.84 17.17
N GLY A 94 -7.50 48.93 17.63
CA GLY A 94 -7.97 50.03 16.79
C GLY A 94 -9.19 49.70 15.91
N VAL A 95 -9.97 48.65 16.22
CA VAL A 95 -11.12 48.24 15.40
C VAL A 95 -12.43 48.18 16.20
N SER A 96 -13.55 48.46 15.55
CA SER A 96 -14.89 48.34 16.15
C SER A 96 -15.52 46.95 16.03
N ARG A 97 -14.93 46.06 15.20
CA ARG A 97 -15.42 44.70 14.93
C ARG A 97 -14.36 43.65 15.26
N ALA A 98 -14.69 42.73 16.16
CA ALA A 98 -13.85 41.62 16.57
C ALA A 98 -14.72 40.38 16.85
N ARG A 99 -14.11 39.20 16.90
CA ARG A 99 -14.81 37.92 17.18
C ARG A 99 -13.86 36.87 17.74
N TRP A 100 -14.42 35.76 18.20
CA TRP A 100 -13.67 34.59 18.68
C TRP A 100 -13.73 33.45 17.65
N PRO A 101 -12.76 33.34 16.73
CA PRO A 101 -12.73 32.26 15.76
C PRO A 101 -12.03 31.02 16.35
N VAL A 102 -12.69 30.35 17.31
CA VAL A 102 -12.14 29.20 18.07
C VAL A 102 -11.43 28.18 17.17
N LYS A 103 -12.10 27.70 16.11
CA LYS A 103 -11.52 26.73 15.14
C LYS A 103 -10.34 27.30 14.33
N SER A 104 -10.15 28.61 14.23
CA SER A 104 -8.93 29.17 13.64
C SER A 104 -7.80 29.29 14.66
N ALA A 105 -8.11 29.59 15.92
CA ALA A 105 -7.13 29.65 16.99
C ALA A 105 -6.53 28.28 17.31
N GLU A 106 -7.38 27.25 17.43
CA GLU A 106 -6.99 25.84 17.64
C GLU A 106 -5.95 25.37 16.62
N PHE A 107 -6.21 25.56 15.32
CA PHE A 107 -5.32 25.13 14.25
C PHE A 107 -4.03 25.94 14.19
N LEU A 108 -4.07 27.25 14.49
CA LEU A 108 -2.87 28.08 14.58
C LEU A 108 -2.01 27.73 15.80
N LEU A 109 -2.63 27.38 16.92
CA LEU A 109 -1.96 26.94 18.13
C LEU A 109 -1.25 25.58 17.92
N GLY A 110 -1.90 24.64 17.24
CA GLY A 110 -1.26 23.39 16.81
C GLY A 110 -0.05 23.62 15.89
N LEU A 111 -0.16 24.57 14.95
CA LEU A 111 0.96 24.95 14.08
C LEU A 111 2.11 25.63 14.83
N LEU A 112 1.83 26.49 15.81
CA LEU A 112 2.85 27.13 16.64
C LEU A 112 3.58 26.12 17.52
N LYS A 113 2.87 25.21 18.21
CA LYS A 113 3.47 24.14 19.03
C LYS A 113 4.32 23.19 18.19
N ASN A 114 3.87 22.87 16.97
CA ASN A 114 4.65 22.08 16.02
C ASN A 114 5.91 22.84 15.53
N ALA A 115 5.81 24.15 15.27
CA ALA A 115 6.94 24.99 14.87
C ALA A 115 7.96 25.20 16.02
N GLU A 116 7.49 25.23 17.27
CA GLU A 116 8.29 25.33 18.50
C GLU A 116 9.12 24.07 18.74
N ALA A 117 8.50 22.87 18.75
CA ALA A 117 9.22 21.59 18.85
C ALA A 117 10.26 21.43 17.70
N ASN A 118 9.92 21.95 16.52
CA ASN A 118 10.80 22.00 15.35
C ASN A 118 11.93 23.05 15.43
N ALA A 119 11.84 24.03 16.34
CA ALA A 119 12.87 25.01 16.63
C ALA A 119 13.82 24.48 17.73
N ASP A 120 13.26 23.87 18.77
CA ASP A 120 13.98 23.15 19.83
C ASP A 120 14.90 22.06 19.24
N THR A 121 14.36 21.21 18.36
CA THR A 121 15.12 20.18 17.60
C THR A 121 16.32 20.75 16.80
N LYS A 122 16.34 22.06 16.51
CA LYS A 122 17.38 22.74 15.74
C LYS A 122 18.29 23.64 16.62
N GLY A 123 18.19 23.56 17.94
CA GLY A 123 18.97 24.39 18.85
C GLY A 123 18.72 25.89 18.63
N LEU A 124 17.45 26.29 18.50
CA LEU A 124 17.03 27.67 18.66
C LEU A 124 16.56 27.89 20.11
N ASP A 125 16.87 29.06 20.69
CA ASP A 125 16.32 29.42 22.01
C ASP A 125 14.80 29.61 21.94
N THR A 126 14.06 28.70 22.58
CA THR A 126 12.60 28.72 22.66
C THR A 126 12.06 29.92 23.46
N GLY A 127 12.85 30.48 24.39
CA GLY A 127 12.51 31.66 25.18
C GLY A 127 12.43 32.95 24.36
N ASN A 128 13.17 33.04 23.25
CA ASN A 128 13.27 34.25 22.43
C ASN A 128 12.73 34.10 20.99
N LEU A 129 11.87 33.11 20.72
CA LEU A 129 11.23 32.94 19.41
C LEU A 129 10.19 34.03 19.11
N ILE A 130 10.21 34.54 17.87
CA ILE A 130 9.27 35.52 17.32
C ILE A 130 8.62 34.96 16.04
N VAL A 131 7.32 35.21 15.87
CA VAL A 131 6.59 34.96 14.62
C VAL A 131 7.01 36.00 13.57
N LYS A 132 8.09 35.73 12.82
CA LYS A 132 8.65 36.66 11.83
C LYS A 132 7.75 36.83 10.60
N HIS A 133 7.11 35.74 10.17
CA HIS A 133 6.21 35.76 9.03
C HIS A 133 5.08 34.75 9.23
N ILE A 134 3.85 35.17 8.97
CA ILE A 134 2.71 34.25 8.88
C ILE A 134 1.76 34.68 7.75
N GLN A 135 1.61 33.79 6.77
CA GLN A 135 0.82 34.00 5.58
C GLN A 135 -0.28 32.94 5.48
N VAL A 136 -1.48 33.38 5.10
CA VAL A 136 -2.65 32.51 4.88
C VAL A 136 -3.10 32.70 3.45
N ASN A 137 -3.05 31.63 2.67
CA ASN A 137 -3.41 31.57 1.26
C ASN A 137 -4.73 30.81 1.08
N GLN A 138 -5.50 31.12 0.03
CA GLN A 138 -6.73 30.38 -0.28
C GLN A 138 -6.40 29.00 -0.84
N ALA A 139 -7.12 27.97 -0.41
CA ALA A 139 -7.06 26.63 -0.97
C ALA A 139 -8.26 26.39 -1.91
N PRO A 140 -8.18 25.40 -2.83
CA PRO A 140 -9.29 25.02 -3.72
C PRO A 140 -10.62 24.85 -2.98
N LYS A 141 -11.65 25.61 -3.40
CA LYS A 141 -12.98 25.61 -2.78
C LYS A 141 -13.67 24.27 -3.00
N GLN A 142 -14.03 23.58 -1.92
CA GLN A 142 -14.81 22.34 -2.04
C GLN A 142 -16.30 22.68 -2.16
N ARG A 143 -16.99 22.02 -3.09
CA ARG A 143 -18.42 22.22 -3.34
C ARG A 143 -19.24 21.17 -2.58
N ARG A 144 -20.19 21.62 -1.75
CA ARG A 144 -21.27 20.80 -1.19
C ARG A 144 -22.62 21.40 -1.60
N ARG A 145 -23.69 20.61 -1.58
CA ARG A 145 -25.06 21.10 -1.82
C ARG A 145 -25.70 21.46 -0.48
N THR A 146 -26.42 22.58 -0.42
CA THR A 146 -27.31 22.92 0.70
C THR A 146 -28.73 23.07 0.20
N TYR A 147 -29.63 22.26 0.75
CA TYR A 147 -31.05 22.33 0.50
C TYR A 147 -31.67 23.50 1.29
N ARG A 148 -32.69 24.13 0.70
CA ARG A 148 -33.50 25.20 1.26
C ARG A 148 -34.98 24.90 1.02
N ALA A 149 -35.86 25.64 1.68
CA ALA A 149 -37.30 25.57 1.44
C ALA A 149 -37.63 25.75 -0.06
N HIS A 150 -38.75 25.16 -0.49
CA HIS A 150 -39.20 25.12 -1.90
C HIS A 150 -38.18 24.51 -2.88
N GLY A 151 -37.46 23.46 -2.46
CA GLY A 151 -36.58 22.67 -3.34
C GLY A 151 -35.34 23.39 -3.85
N ARG A 152 -35.06 24.62 -3.41
CA ARG A 152 -33.89 25.40 -3.86
C ARG A 152 -32.58 24.76 -3.39
N ILE A 153 -31.66 24.52 -4.32
CA ILE A 153 -30.33 23.97 -4.03
C ILE A 153 -29.28 25.07 -4.23
N ASN A 154 -28.68 25.54 -3.14
CA ASN A 154 -27.57 26.49 -3.20
C ASN A 154 -26.22 25.76 -3.04
N PRO A 155 -25.16 26.18 -3.76
CA PRO A 155 -23.82 25.67 -3.57
C PRO A 155 -23.22 26.19 -2.26
N TYR A 156 -22.97 25.29 -1.30
CA TYR A 156 -22.14 25.58 -0.15
C TYR A 156 -20.67 25.41 -0.55
N MET A 157 -19.99 26.55 -0.71
CA MET A 157 -18.55 26.58 -1.00
C MET A 157 -17.79 26.67 0.32
N SER A 158 -17.09 25.61 0.72
CA SER A 158 -16.08 25.75 1.77
C SER A 158 -14.94 26.62 1.23
N ASN A 159 -14.36 27.45 2.09
CA ASN A 159 -13.22 28.29 1.76
C ASN A 159 -12.02 27.85 2.62
N PRO A 160 -11.42 26.67 2.32
CA PRO A 160 -10.26 26.18 3.04
C PRO A 160 -9.04 27.09 2.81
N CYS A 161 -8.01 26.91 3.62
CA CYS A 161 -6.78 27.69 3.52
C CYS A 161 -5.52 26.83 3.64
N HIS A 162 -4.44 27.34 3.07
CA HIS A 162 -3.07 26.94 3.35
C HIS A 162 -2.44 28.00 4.25
N ILE A 163 -1.63 27.57 5.21
CA ILE A 163 -0.94 28.44 6.17
C ILE A 163 0.55 28.17 6.02
N GLU A 164 1.31 29.26 6.02
CA GLU A 164 2.77 29.30 5.96
C GLU A 164 3.25 30.13 7.14
N LEU A 165 4.17 29.59 7.94
CA LEU A 165 4.63 30.19 9.20
C LEU A 165 6.15 30.10 9.28
N ILE A 166 6.79 31.20 9.70
CA ILE A 166 8.22 31.28 9.99
C ILE A 166 8.44 31.80 11.41
N LEU A 167 9.14 31.02 12.21
CA LEU A 167 9.73 31.46 13.47
C LEU A 167 11.22 31.79 13.28
N THR A 168 11.70 32.79 14.01
CA THR A 168 13.14 33.11 14.18
C THR A 168 13.44 33.48 15.62
N GLU A 169 14.69 33.33 16.06
CA GLU A 169 15.20 34.03 17.24
C GLU A 169 15.04 35.55 17.07
N GLY A 170 14.66 36.25 18.14
CA GLY A 170 14.69 37.71 18.20
C GLY A 170 16.10 38.25 18.38
N GLU A 171 16.37 39.45 17.87
CA GLU A 171 17.64 40.14 18.11
C GLU A 171 17.78 40.46 19.62
N GLU A 172 18.95 40.15 20.19
CA GLU A 172 19.26 40.57 21.57
C GLU A 172 19.38 42.09 21.63
N VAL A 173 18.50 42.72 22.41
CA VAL A 173 18.59 44.15 22.68
C VAL A 173 19.71 44.37 23.70
N VAL A 174 20.94 44.45 23.20
CA VAL A 174 22.08 44.98 23.95
C VAL A 174 21.72 46.41 24.38
N GLN A 175 21.53 46.63 25.67
CA GLN A 175 21.34 47.98 26.19
C GLN A 175 22.62 48.78 25.91
N LYS A 176 22.53 49.76 25.01
CA LYS A 176 23.59 50.76 24.86
C LYS A 176 23.75 51.50 26.17
N SER A 177 24.98 51.52 26.68
CA SER A 177 25.39 52.42 27.75
C SER A 177 25.11 53.88 27.33
N SER A 178 24.78 54.71 28.32
CA SER A 178 24.45 56.12 28.12
C SER A 178 25.65 56.89 27.58
N ALA A 179 25.63 57.20 26.28
CA ALA A 179 26.65 58.00 25.63
C ALA A 179 26.40 59.51 25.86
N VAL A 180 27.48 60.21 26.21
CA VAL A 180 27.54 61.65 26.53
C VAL A 180 27.16 62.51 25.32
N GLU A 181 26.51 63.66 25.56
CA GLU A 181 26.19 64.63 24.51
C GLU A 181 27.45 65.27 23.89
N GLY A 182 27.48 65.32 22.55
CA GLY A 182 28.50 65.99 21.73
C GLY A 182 27.89 66.40 20.38
N PRO A 183 28.32 67.52 19.76
CA PRO A 183 27.41 68.37 18.99
C PRO A 183 27.14 67.94 17.53
N ARG A 184 25.95 68.31 17.06
CA ARG A 184 25.46 68.13 15.68
C ARG A 184 26.21 69.02 14.67
N ARG A 185 26.46 68.51 13.45
CA ARG A 185 26.61 69.30 12.21
C ARG A 185 25.91 68.59 11.02
N PRO A 186 25.54 69.30 9.94
CA PRO A 186 24.22 69.11 9.31
C PRO A 186 24.20 68.33 8.00
N VAL A 187 22.97 68.01 7.58
CA VAL A 187 22.59 67.42 6.29
C VAL A 187 22.92 68.37 5.13
N THR A 188 23.40 67.82 4.02
CA THR A 188 23.29 68.42 2.68
C THR A 188 22.63 67.41 1.73
N THR A 189 21.63 67.89 1.00
CA THR A 189 20.94 67.19 -0.08
C THR A 189 21.47 67.65 -1.43
N GLU A 190 21.70 66.75 -2.37
CA GLU A 190 21.66 67.10 -3.80
C GLU A 190 21.27 65.91 -4.69
N SER A 191 21.00 66.20 -5.96
CA SER A 191 19.95 65.55 -6.75
C SER A 191 20.41 64.81 -8.03
N VAL A 192 19.49 63.95 -8.48
CA VAL A 192 19.41 63.21 -9.75
C VAL A 192 20.12 63.84 -10.97
N GLN A 193 20.85 63.01 -11.72
CA GLN A 193 21.00 63.12 -13.18
C GLN A 193 20.89 61.74 -13.87
N THR A 194 20.52 61.74 -15.15
CA THR A 194 20.18 60.56 -15.99
C THR A 194 20.76 60.66 -17.40
N LEU A 195 20.66 59.54 -18.15
CA LEU A 195 20.91 59.34 -19.60
C LEU A 195 22.37 59.08 -20.03
N PRO A 196 22.60 58.56 -21.25
CA PRO A 196 21.97 57.41 -21.96
C PRO A 196 23.04 56.29 -22.21
N GLY A 197 22.82 55.08 -22.72
CA GLY A 197 21.86 54.55 -23.69
C GLY A 197 22.54 54.34 -25.05
N ASP A 198 22.77 53.08 -25.50
CA ASP A 198 22.94 52.79 -26.94
C ASP A 198 22.74 51.31 -27.36
N VAL A 199 22.54 51.11 -28.67
CA VAL A 199 22.33 49.90 -29.51
C VAL A 199 23.10 48.61 -29.16
N GLY A 200 22.69 47.39 -29.57
CA GLY A 200 21.58 46.95 -30.44
C GLY A 200 22.05 46.09 -31.62
N VAL A 201 21.81 44.76 -31.61
CA VAL A 201 22.03 43.83 -32.76
C VAL A 201 20.94 42.75 -32.80
N SER A 202 20.45 42.45 -34.00
CA SER A 202 19.38 41.47 -34.29
C SER A 202 19.92 40.13 -34.85
N PRO A 203 19.12 39.04 -34.91
CA PRO A 203 19.63 37.67 -35.10
C PRO A 203 19.58 37.19 -36.57
N PRO A 204 20.26 36.08 -36.90
CA PRO A 204 20.02 35.32 -38.13
C PRO A 204 18.90 34.28 -37.97
N SER A 205 18.33 33.89 -39.11
CA SER A 205 17.04 33.20 -39.24
C SER A 205 17.11 31.73 -39.65
N THR A 206 15.97 31.08 -39.46
CA THR A 206 15.52 29.76 -39.95
C THR A 206 16.12 29.20 -41.25
N SER A 207 16.45 27.91 -41.20
CA SER A 207 16.37 26.96 -42.32
C SER A 207 15.76 25.62 -41.86
N SER A 208 15.86 24.55 -42.65
CA SER A 208 14.72 23.63 -42.86
C SER A 208 15.05 22.23 -43.40
N ILE A 209 14.05 21.33 -43.41
CA ILE A 209 13.98 19.99 -44.07
C ILE A 209 14.74 18.90 -43.26
N VAL A 210 14.13 17.91 -42.59
CA VAL A 210 13.19 16.82 -42.97
C VAL A 210 13.85 15.68 -43.78
N SER A 211 14.21 14.58 -43.11
CA SER A 211 13.94 13.20 -43.55
C SER A 211 14.30 12.14 -42.47
N ASP A 212 13.80 10.92 -42.72
CA ASP A 212 14.31 9.61 -42.29
C ASP A 212 13.96 9.01 -40.91
N LEU A 213 13.13 7.97 -41.00
CA LEU A 213 12.71 7.02 -39.96
C LEU A 213 13.31 5.63 -40.26
N GLY A 214 13.96 5.02 -39.27
CA GLY A 214 14.21 3.57 -39.20
C GLY A 214 15.63 3.11 -39.59
N PRO A 215 15.96 1.82 -39.38
CA PRO A 215 15.14 0.74 -38.84
C PRO A 215 15.64 0.18 -37.48
N LEU A 216 14.86 -0.74 -36.89
CA LEU A 216 15.29 -1.53 -35.72
C LEU A 216 16.45 -2.48 -36.09
N LEU A 217 17.45 -2.58 -35.21
CA LEU A 217 18.44 -3.66 -35.26
C LEU A 217 17.96 -4.90 -34.50
N THR A 218 18.11 -6.04 -35.15
CA THR A 218 17.72 -7.37 -34.68
C THR A 218 18.80 -7.98 -33.77
N SER A 219 18.44 -8.34 -32.54
CA SER A 219 19.26 -9.22 -31.71
C SER A 219 18.81 -10.67 -31.89
N GLY A 220 19.72 -11.55 -32.30
CA GLY A 220 19.44 -12.96 -32.60
C GLY A 220 19.02 -13.83 -31.39
N PRO A 221 18.65 -15.10 -31.64
CA PRO A 221 18.10 -15.98 -30.61
C PRO A 221 19.11 -16.28 -29.48
N PRO A 222 18.70 -16.24 -28.20
CA PRO A 222 19.57 -16.62 -27.08
C PRO A 222 19.89 -18.12 -27.08
N LYS A 223 21.09 -18.48 -26.60
CA LYS A 223 21.55 -19.88 -26.49
C LYS A 223 20.70 -20.67 -25.48
N GLU A 224 20.43 -21.94 -25.80
CA GLU A 224 19.63 -22.83 -24.95
C GLU A 224 20.28 -23.16 -23.59
N ASN A 225 19.42 -23.41 -22.59
CA ASN A 225 19.79 -23.77 -21.23
C ASN A 225 20.07 -25.30 -21.11
N PRO A 226 21.22 -25.75 -20.59
CA PRO A 226 21.60 -27.18 -20.52
C PRO A 226 20.59 -28.12 -19.84
N ASP A 227 19.83 -27.67 -18.84
CA ASP A 227 18.87 -28.53 -18.15
C ASP A 227 17.57 -28.77 -18.94
N LEU A 228 17.18 -27.85 -19.83
CA LEU A 228 16.10 -28.09 -20.79
C LEU A 228 16.51 -29.13 -21.84
N THR A 229 17.81 -29.29 -22.10
CA THR A 229 18.32 -30.29 -23.04
C THR A 229 18.08 -31.71 -22.54
N LYS A 230 18.04 -31.96 -21.22
CA LYS A 230 17.79 -33.29 -20.65
C LYS A 230 16.34 -33.72 -20.84
N ALA A 231 15.38 -32.83 -20.54
CA ALA A 231 13.96 -33.08 -20.84
C ALA A 231 13.70 -33.26 -22.35
N LYS A 232 14.39 -32.50 -23.22
CA LYS A 232 14.36 -32.70 -24.68
C LYS A 232 15.03 -34.00 -25.14
N GLN A 233 16.03 -34.51 -24.41
CA GLN A 233 16.71 -35.79 -24.72
C GLN A 233 15.85 -36.99 -24.38
N ASP A 234 15.11 -36.97 -23.26
CA ASP A 234 14.16 -38.03 -22.93
C ASP A 234 12.94 -38.04 -23.88
N ILE A 235 12.51 -36.87 -24.37
CA ILE A 235 11.52 -36.76 -25.47
C ILE A 235 12.04 -37.35 -26.78
N LYS A 236 13.36 -37.35 -27.03
CA LYS A 236 13.96 -37.85 -28.28
C LYS A 236 14.17 -39.36 -28.35
N LYS A 237 13.68 -40.13 -27.38
CA LYS A 237 13.80 -41.60 -27.33
C LYS A 237 12.61 -42.39 -27.89
N SER A 238 11.58 -41.72 -28.40
CA SER A 238 10.62 -42.35 -29.32
C SER A 238 10.68 -41.65 -30.68
N GLY A 239 10.85 -42.41 -31.77
CA GLY A 239 10.94 -41.89 -33.14
C GLY A 239 9.59 -41.46 -33.72
N SER A 240 8.72 -40.87 -32.91
CA SER A 240 7.36 -40.46 -33.26
C SER A 240 7.30 -38.94 -33.39
N GLU A 241 6.98 -38.42 -34.58
CA GLU A 241 6.62 -37.00 -34.76
C GLU A 241 5.29 -36.60 -34.09
N ILE A 242 4.60 -37.57 -33.49
CA ILE A 242 3.24 -37.44 -32.98
C ILE A 242 3.29 -37.27 -31.46
N HIS A 243 2.63 -36.22 -30.96
CA HIS A 243 2.52 -35.93 -29.53
C HIS A 243 1.89 -37.12 -28.77
N TRP A 244 2.52 -37.57 -27.68
CA TRP A 244 2.19 -38.82 -26.95
C TRP A 244 0.71 -38.98 -26.57
N ALA A 245 0.00 -37.87 -26.35
CA ALA A 245 -1.45 -37.85 -26.09
C ALA A 245 -2.32 -38.39 -27.24
N LEU A 246 -1.77 -38.65 -28.43
CA LEU A 246 -2.49 -39.25 -29.56
C LEU A 246 -2.43 -40.80 -29.58
N GLY A 247 -1.45 -41.41 -28.90
CA GLY A 247 -1.35 -42.86 -28.67
C GLY A 247 -1.60 -43.75 -29.92
N GLN A 248 -2.14 -44.95 -29.70
CA GLN A 248 -2.65 -45.84 -30.76
C GLN A 248 -4.16 -45.60 -31.03
N GLY A 249 -4.68 -44.40 -30.79
CA GLY A 249 -6.13 -44.15 -30.76
C GLY A 249 -6.64 -43.01 -31.64
N TYR A 250 -5.74 -42.23 -32.24
CA TYR A 250 -6.08 -41.07 -33.07
C TYR A 250 -5.20 -41.02 -34.32
N GLU A 251 -5.81 -40.78 -35.47
CA GLU A 251 -5.10 -40.55 -36.73
C GLU A 251 -4.72 -39.07 -36.88
N LEU A 252 -3.55 -38.80 -37.46
CA LEU A 252 -3.09 -37.44 -37.71
C LEU A 252 -3.89 -36.82 -38.87
N GLY A 253 -4.59 -35.72 -38.59
CA GLY A 253 -5.59 -35.14 -39.50
C GLY A 253 -6.93 -35.87 -39.49
N GLY A 254 -7.07 -36.94 -38.70
CA GLY A 254 -8.26 -37.78 -38.63
C GLY A 254 -9.47 -37.08 -38.01
N LEU A 255 -10.65 -37.45 -38.49
CA LEU A 255 -11.93 -37.00 -37.95
C LEU A 255 -12.42 -37.98 -36.88
N LEU A 256 -12.71 -37.46 -35.69
CA LEU A 256 -13.32 -38.25 -34.63
C LEU A 256 -14.79 -38.51 -34.93
N LYS A 257 -15.21 -39.77 -34.79
CA LYS A 257 -16.59 -40.20 -35.03
C LYS A 257 -17.52 -39.71 -33.91
N GLN A 258 -18.73 -39.33 -34.29
CA GLN A 258 -19.79 -38.99 -33.35
C GLN A 258 -20.37 -40.27 -32.70
N GLY A 259 -20.64 -40.22 -31.39
CA GLY A 259 -21.36 -41.24 -30.64
C GLY A 259 -22.84 -41.26 -30.98
N VAL A 260 -23.47 -42.44 -30.96
CA VAL A 260 -24.90 -42.59 -31.26
C VAL A 260 -25.72 -42.47 -29.97
N GLY A 261 -25.19 -42.96 -28.85
CA GLY A 261 -25.76 -42.80 -27.51
C GLY A 261 -25.07 -41.70 -26.66
N PRO A 262 -25.77 -41.12 -25.66
CA PRO A 262 -25.21 -40.10 -24.77
C PRO A 262 -24.12 -40.61 -23.81
N LEU A 263 -23.91 -41.94 -23.76
CA LEU A 263 -22.91 -42.62 -22.94
C LEU A 263 -21.80 -43.30 -23.78
N ASP A 264 -21.86 -43.23 -25.13
CA ASP A 264 -20.83 -43.78 -26.01
C ASP A 264 -19.52 -43.00 -25.85
N ARG A 265 -18.57 -43.55 -25.11
CA ARG A 265 -17.23 -42.96 -24.93
C ARG A 265 -16.15 -43.64 -25.79
N LEU A 266 -16.36 -44.91 -26.16
CA LEU A 266 -15.44 -45.74 -26.92
C LEU A 266 -16.22 -46.72 -27.81
N GLU A 267 -15.79 -46.90 -29.06
CA GLU A 267 -16.16 -48.05 -29.91
C GLU A 267 -14.85 -48.70 -30.36
N ASN A 268 -14.67 -50.01 -30.10
CA ASN A 268 -13.42 -50.74 -30.40
C ASN A 268 -12.14 -50.05 -29.87
N GLY A 269 -12.24 -49.31 -28.76
CA GLY A 269 -11.13 -48.56 -28.17
C GLY A 269 -10.82 -47.20 -28.82
N ILE A 270 -11.60 -46.80 -29.83
CA ILE A 270 -11.56 -45.50 -30.52
C ILE A 270 -12.53 -44.53 -29.82
N PRO A 271 -12.07 -43.34 -29.37
CA PRO A 271 -12.90 -42.37 -28.67
C PRO A 271 -13.95 -41.69 -29.59
N LYS A 272 -15.21 -41.62 -29.14
CA LYS A 272 -16.32 -40.95 -29.85
C LYS A 272 -16.80 -39.71 -29.09
N TRP A 273 -16.98 -38.58 -29.76
CA TRP A 273 -17.55 -37.38 -29.12
C TRP A 273 -19.08 -37.40 -29.15
N GLY A 274 -19.71 -36.81 -28.13
CA GLY A 274 -21.16 -36.80 -27.99
C GLY A 274 -21.65 -35.60 -27.19
N ALA A 275 -22.91 -35.64 -26.74
CA ALA A 275 -23.54 -34.50 -26.06
C ALA A 275 -22.79 -34.00 -24.81
N TRP A 276 -22.12 -34.91 -24.09
CA TRP A 276 -21.38 -34.60 -22.87
C TRP A 276 -19.97 -34.04 -23.08
N GLY A 277 -19.36 -34.24 -24.26
CA GLY A 277 -17.98 -33.81 -24.48
C GLY A 277 -17.21 -34.63 -25.51
N ILE A 278 -15.93 -34.26 -25.65
CA ILE A 278 -14.95 -34.93 -26.50
C ILE A 278 -14.03 -35.78 -25.60
N PRO A 279 -14.02 -37.12 -25.71
CA PRO A 279 -13.07 -37.96 -25.00
C PRO A 279 -11.67 -37.84 -25.62
N ILE A 280 -10.68 -37.57 -24.76
CA ILE A 280 -9.26 -37.50 -25.06
C ILE A 280 -8.55 -38.65 -24.32
N LYS A 281 -8.01 -39.61 -25.08
CA LYS A 281 -7.29 -40.80 -24.58
C LYS A 281 -5.80 -40.50 -24.45
N PHE A 282 -5.33 -40.29 -23.22
CA PHE A 282 -3.94 -40.02 -22.89
C PHE A 282 -3.19 -41.31 -22.55
N THR A 283 -2.02 -41.53 -23.16
CA THR A 283 -1.21 -42.75 -23.00
C THR A 283 0.14 -42.42 -22.38
N SER A 284 0.32 -42.68 -21.09
CA SER A 284 1.61 -42.55 -20.40
C SER A 284 2.28 -43.91 -20.23
N ASP A 285 3.61 -43.92 -20.03
CA ASP A 285 4.45 -45.12 -19.92
C ASP A 285 3.96 -46.17 -18.91
N SER A 286 3.13 -45.77 -17.94
CA SER A 286 2.56 -46.64 -16.89
C SER A 286 1.04 -46.82 -16.94
N SER A 287 0.29 -46.04 -17.75
CA SER A 287 -1.18 -46.16 -17.85
C SER A 287 -1.80 -45.37 -19.01
N THR A 288 -2.90 -45.91 -19.55
CA THR A 288 -3.79 -45.22 -20.50
C THR A 288 -5.07 -44.80 -19.79
N PHE A 289 -5.49 -43.54 -19.94
CA PHE A 289 -6.74 -43.03 -19.37
C PHE A 289 -7.50 -42.13 -20.35
N VAL A 290 -8.83 -42.18 -20.32
CA VAL A 290 -9.71 -41.37 -21.17
C VAL A 290 -10.34 -40.26 -20.34
N ASN A 291 -10.13 -39.01 -20.75
CA ASN A 291 -10.70 -37.82 -20.10
C ASN A 291 -11.73 -37.18 -21.04
N THR A 292 -12.99 -37.07 -20.63
CA THR A 292 -14.03 -36.41 -21.43
C THR A 292 -14.04 -34.92 -21.12
N VAL A 293 -13.63 -34.09 -22.08
CA VAL A 293 -13.63 -32.63 -21.94
C VAL A 293 -14.98 -32.08 -22.40
N PRO A 294 -15.74 -31.33 -21.56
CA PRO A 294 -17.08 -30.89 -21.91
C PRO A 294 -17.12 -29.91 -23.09
N ASN A 295 -18.06 -30.10 -24.01
CA ASN A 295 -18.26 -29.26 -25.20
C ASN A 295 -18.42 -27.78 -24.85
N PHE A 296 -19.31 -27.49 -23.89
CA PHE A 296 -19.57 -26.14 -23.39
C PHE A 296 -18.31 -25.47 -22.79
N TRP A 297 -17.50 -26.24 -22.06
CA TRP A 297 -16.24 -25.75 -21.47
C TRP A 297 -15.21 -25.41 -22.54
N LEU A 298 -15.05 -26.28 -23.55
CA LEU A 298 -14.18 -26.00 -24.71
C LEU A 298 -14.63 -24.72 -25.42
N ARG A 299 -15.91 -24.60 -25.79
CA ARG A 299 -16.43 -23.42 -26.52
C ARG A 299 -16.21 -22.11 -25.77
N ILE A 300 -16.37 -22.09 -24.43
CA ILE A 300 -16.09 -20.93 -23.58
C ILE A 300 -14.59 -20.57 -23.55
N ARG A 301 -13.71 -21.56 -23.65
CA ARG A 301 -12.25 -21.39 -23.52
C ARG A 301 -11.51 -21.28 -24.87
N CYS A 302 -12.23 -21.12 -25.99
CA CYS A 302 -11.61 -20.87 -27.28
C CYS A 302 -10.74 -19.60 -27.25
N LYS A 303 -9.49 -19.70 -27.71
CA LYS A 303 -8.61 -18.54 -27.89
C LYS A 303 -9.09 -17.70 -29.07
N GLY A 304 -9.43 -16.44 -28.81
CA GLY A 304 -9.77 -15.45 -29.85
C GLY A 304 -11.14 -14.79 -29.68
N LEU A 305 -12.00 -15.30 -28.80
CA LEU A 305 -13.34 -14.74 -28.58
C LEU A 305 -13.44 -13.98 -27.24
N LEU A 306 -13.53 -12.65 -27.34
CA LEU A 306 -13.97 -11.73 -26.28
C LEU A 306 -15.51 -11.79 -26.06
N THR A 307 -16.16 -12.90 -26.42
CA THR A 307 -17.61 -13.07 -26.27
C THR A 307 -17.99 -13.25 -24.81
N LEU A 308 -18.99 -12.48 -24.37
CA LEU A 308 -19.71 -12.76 -23.13
C LEU A 308 -20.22 -14.21 -23.18
N SER A 309 -20.00 -14.95 -22.10
CA SER A 309 -20.32 -16.39 -22.00
C SER A 309 -21.82 -16.72 -22.07
N LEU A 310 -22.68 -15.71 -22.19
CA LEU A 310 -24.15 -15.82 -22.19
C LEU A 310 -24.74 -16.12 -23.58
N CYS A 311 -23.96 -16.02 -24.65
CA CYS A 311 -24.42 -16.29 -26.02
C CYS A 311 -24.15 -17.73 -26.50
N ILE A 312 -23.62 -18.61 -25.64
CA ILE A 312 -23.29 -20.00 -25.99
C ILE A 312 -24.45 -20.91 -25.54
N PRO A 313 -25.06 -21.72 -26.43
CA PRO A 313 -26.10 -22.66 -26.04
C PRO A 313 -25.59 -23.68 -25.02
N ALA A 314 -26.38 -23.97 -23.98
CA ALA A 314 -26.03 -24.95 -22.95
C ALA A 314 -25.86 -26.38 -23.53
N ASN A 315 -26.56 -26.68 -24.63
CA ASN A 315 -26.51 -27.93 -25.38
C ASN A 315 -25.58 -27.86 -26.61
N ILE A 316 -24.54 -27.01 -26.61
CA ILE A 316 -23.65 -26.88 -27.77
C ILE A 316 -22.96 -28.20 -28.13
N LEU A 317 -23.00 -28.53 -29.43
CA LEU A 317 -22.37 -29.71 -30.02
C LEU A 317 -21.29 -29.30 -31.04
N PRO A 318 -20.19 -30.06 -31.15
CA PRO A 318 -19.37 -30.06 -32.35
C PRO A 318 -20.21 -30.43 -33.58
N LYS A 319 -19.87 -29.82 -34.72
CA LYS A 319 -20.17 -30.33 -36.06
C LYS A 319 -19.11 -31.34 -36.49
N GLU A 320 -17.87 -31.05 -36.13
CA GLU A 320 -16.68 -31.76 -36.59
C GLU A 320 -15.57 -31.61 -35.54
N VAL A 321 -14.80 -32.68 -35.33
CA VAL A 321 -13.66 -32.70 -34.41
C VAL A 321 -12.50 -33.38 -35.11
N GLN A 322 -11.39 -32.67 -35.26
CA GLN A 322 -10.19 -33.12 -35.98
C GLN A 322 -8.97 -33.11 -35.06
N THR A 323 -8.16 -34.17 -35.14
CA THR A 323 -6.89 -34.28 -34.39
C THR A 323 -5.69 -33.87 -35.24
N ASN A 324 -5.00 -32.80 -34.83
CA ASN A 324 -3.83 -32.26 -35.52
C ASN A 324 -2.52 -32.55 -34.74
N LYS A 325 -1.36 -32.35 -35.38
CA LYS A 325 -0.03 -32.57 -34.78
C LYS A 325 0.16 -31.79 -33.47
N GLU A 326 -0.35 -30.56 -33.43
CA GLU A 326 -0.17 -29.60 -32.35
C GLU A 326 -1.34 -29.53 -31.36
N GLY A 327 -2.53 -30.02 -31.74
CA GLY A 327 -3.73 -29.88 -30.92
C GLY A 327 -5.01 -30.48 -31.50
N LEU A 328 -6.12 -30.22 -30.82
CA LEU A 328 -7.48 -30.55 -31.23
C LEU A 328 -8.12 -29.35 -31.94
N ARG A 329 -8.72 -29.56 -33.11
CA ARG A 329 -9.57 -28.59 -33.80
C ARG A 329 -11.03 -28.99 -33.69
N VAL A 330 -11.89 -28.05 -33.33
CA VAL A 330 -13.34 -28.26 -33.18
C VAL A 330 -14.09 -27.23 -34.00
N THR A 331 -14.92 -27.69 -34.95
CA THR A 331 -15.90 -26.86 -35.66
C THR A 331 -17.25 -27.02 -34.96
N TRP A 332 -17.91 -25.92 -34.57
CA TRP A 332 -19.15 -25.94 -33.79
C TRP A 332 -20.40 -25.92 -34.69
N ALA A 333 -21.43 -26.70 -34.33
CA ALA A 333 -22.63 -26.86 -35.17
C ALA A 333 -23.58 -25.64 -35.17
N HIS A 334 -23.55 -24.85 -34.11
CA HIS A 334 -24.48 -23.73 -33.92
C HIS A 334 -24.15 -22.49 -34.78
N ASP A 335 -22.87 -22.15 -34.88
CA ASP A 335 -22.37 -20.91 -35.48
C ASP A 335 -21.26 -21.12 -36.53
N GLY A 336 -20.87 -22.38 -36.79
CA GLY A 336 -19.74 -22.71 -37.66
C GLY A 336 -18.38 -22.25 -37.12
N HIS A 337 -18.31 -21.79 -35.87
CA HIS A 337 -17.06 -21.32 -35.27
C HIS A 337 -16.03 -22.44 -35.20
N VAL A 338 -14.76 -22.12 -35.45
CA VAL A 338 -13.63 -23.06 -35.34
C VAL A 338 -12.79 -22.69 -34.13
N SER A 339 -12.40 -23.70 -33.34
CA SER A 339 -11.60 -23.54 -32.13
C SER A 339 -10.42 -24.51 -32.11
N ASP A 340 -9.20 -23.99 -31.93
CA ASP A 340 -7.97 -24.77 -31.85
C ASP A 340 -7.43 -24.83 -30.40
N TYR A 341 -7.13 -26.03 -29.91
CA TYR A 341 -6.67 -26.29 -28.55
C TYR A 341 -5.37 -27.10 -28.56
N ALA A 342 -4.25 -26.49 -28.17
CA ALA A 342 -2.96 -27.17 -28.10
C ALA A 342 -2.97 -28.35 -27.09
N TRP A 343 -2.27 -29.43 -27.40
CA TRP A 343 -2.26 -30.65 -26.57
C TRP A 343 -1.80 -30.39 -25.13
N ASP A 344 -0.73 -29.60 -24.94
CA ASP A 344 -0.24 -29.19 -23.61
C ASP A 344 -1.29 -28.43 -22.79
N TRP A 345 -2.08 -27.59 -23.46
CA TRP A 345 -3.13 -26.81 -22.80
C TRP A 345 -4.28 -27.71 -22.35
N LEU A 346 -4.71 -28.66 -23.19
CA LEU A 346 -5.72 -29.66 -22.82
C LEU A 346 -5.23 -30.56 -21.67
N LEU A 347 -3.96 -30.97 -21.69
CA LEU A 347 -3.32 -31.73 -20.63
C LEU A 347 -3.31 -30.98 -19.28
N LYS A 348 -3.02 -29.67 -19.30
CA LYS A 348 -2.98 -28.85 -18.09
C LYS A 348 -4.35 -28.74 -17.39
N HIS A 349 -5.43 -28.67 -18.17
CA HIS A 349 -6.80 -28.41 -17.67
C HIS A 349 -7.67 -29.68 -17.55
N ARG A 350 -7.09 -30.88 -17.70
CA ARG A 350 -7.81 -32.16 -17.60
C ARG A 350 -8.37 -32.41 -16.20
N PHE A 351 -9.50 -33.12 -16.08
CA PHE A 351 -9.98 -33.61 -14.79
C PHE A 351 -8.99 -34.63 -14.21
N LYS A 352 -8.43 -34.36 -13.02
CA LYS A 352 -7.53 -35.29 -12.33
C LYS A 352 -8.36 -36.30 -11.56
N ALA A 353 -8.66 -37.45 -12.17
CA ALA A 353 -9.57 -38.49 -11.64
C ALA A 353 -9.06 -39.26 -10.39
N SER A 354 -8.04 -38.76 -9.69
CA SER A 354 -7.56 -39.31 -8.43
C SER A 354 -6.74 -38.25 -7.68
N PRO A 355 -6.84 -38.16 -6.34
CA PRO A 355 -5.94 -37.37 -5.51
C PRO A 355 -4.58 -38.05 -5.39
N ALA A 356 -3.95 -38.35 -6.52
CA ALA A 356 -2.53 -38.62 -6.58
C ALA A 356 -1.81 -37.34 -6.13
N VAL A 357 -1.35 -37.35 -4.88
CA VAL A 357 -0.57 -36.29 -4.22
C VAL A 357 0.42 -35.71 -5.22
N SER A 358 0.07 -34.57 -5.78
CA SER A 358 0.85 -34.01 -6.88
C SER A 358 2.19 -33.58 -6.32
N LYS A 359 3.30 -33.87 -7.03
CA LYS A 359 4.65 -33.40 -6.65
C LYS A 359 4.75 -31.86 -6.42
N GLN A 360 3.72 -31.10 -6.81
CA GLN A 360 3.49 -29.70 -6.43
C GLN A 360 3.32 -29.44 -4.92
N GLU A 361 3.10 -30.45 -4.07
CA GLU A 361 3.18 -30.26 -2.60
C GLU A 361 4.58 -29.85 -2.11
N ASN A 362 5.64 -30.09 -2.90
CA ASN A 362 7.01 -29.63 -2.60
C ASN A 362 7.27 -28.15 -2.91
N LEU A 363 6.24 -27.34 -3.21
CA LEU A 363 6.37 -25.90 -3.50
C LEU A 363 5.74 -25.00 -2.44
N ASP A 364 5.69 -25.45 -1.18
CA ASP A 364 5.52 -24.51 -0.06
C ASP A 364 6.88 -23.95 0.41
N PRO A 365 7.24 -22.69 0.11
CA PRO A 365 8.49 -22.11 0.60
C PRO A 365 8.50 -21.86 2.11
N LEU A 366 7.36 -21.98 2.82
CA LEU A 366 7.26 -21.66 4.25
C LEU A 366 8.19 -22.53 5.12
N LYS A 367 9.19 -21.90 5.72
CA LYS A 367 10.05 -22.47 6.78
C LYS A 367 9.53 -22.03 8.13
N TYR A 368 9.09 -22.98 8.96
CA TYR A 368 8.65 -22.71 10.33
C TYR A 368 9.84 -22.49 11.27
N TRP A 369 9.73 -21.52 12.18
CA TRP A 369 10.83 -21.18 13.09
C TRP A 369 10.36 -20.90 14.52
N ASP A 370 11.29 -21.06 15.45
CA ASP A 370 11.17 -20.68 16.87
C ASP A 370 12.28 -19.66 17.20
N SER A 371 12.41 -19.29 18.47
CA SER A 371 13.45 -18.37 19.00
C SER A 371 14.89 -18.68 18.56
N SER A 372 15.20 -19.92 18.15
CA SER A 372 16.53 -20.26 17.61
C SER A 372 16.86 -19.52 16.30
N ILE A 373 15.86 -18.97 15.60
CA ILE A 373 16.05 -18.12 14.41
C ILE A 373 16.93 -16.90 14.68
N GLY A 374 17.01 -16.44 15.94
CA GLY A 374 17.88 -15.32 16.33
C GLY A 374 19.38 -15.57 16.12
N ARG A 375 19.80 -16.83 15.91
CA ARG A 375 21.20 -17.18 15.55
C ARG A 375 21.56 -16.81 14.12
N GLU A 376 20.59 -16.90 13.21
CA GLU A 376 20.75 -16.65 11.77
C GLU A 376 19.46 -16.03 11.23
N ALA A 377 19.15 -14.82 11.72
CA ALA A 377 17.96 -14.11 11.29
C ALA A 377 18.06 -13.78 9.78
N PRO A 378 16.99 -13.95 9.00
CA PRO A 378 17.02 -13.64 7.57
C PRO A 378 17.30 -12.15 7.34
N SER A 379 18.41 -11.83 6.68
CA SER A 379 18.69 -10.48 6.17
C SER A 379 19.14 -10.46 4.70
N VAL A 380 19.14 -9.26 4.11
CA VAL A 380 19.68 -8.92 2.77
C VAL A 380 20.30 -7.52 2.86
N SER A 381 21.37 -7.24 2.10
CA SER A 381 21.95 -5.88 2.04
C SER A 381 20.99 -4.89 1.37
N TYR A 382 20.92 -3.66 1.90
CA TYR A 382 20.25 -2.53 1.28
C TYR A 382 20.77 -2.26 -0.14
N GLU A 383 22.10 -2.23 -0.30
CA GLU A 383 22.77 -1.98 -1.58
C GLU A 383 22.39 -3.02 -2.62
N GLU A 384 22.26 -4.28 -2.20
CA GLU A 384 21.87 -5.40 -3.05
C GLU A 384 20.42 -5.26 -3.55
N ILE A 385 19.49 -4.89 -2.67
CA ILE A 385 18.09 -4.61 -3.03
C ILE A 385 18.02 -3.41 -3.98
N MET A 386 18.76 -2.35 -3.66
CA MET A 386 18.75 -1.12 -4.46
C MET A 386 19.42 -1.30 -5.83
N ALA A 387 20.42 -2.17 -5.96
CA ALA A 387 21.10 -2.45 -7.23
C ALA A 387 20.20 -3.06 -8.32
N GLY A 388 19.14 -3.81 -7.96
CA GLY A 388 18.21 -4.32 -8.97
C GLY A 388 17.28 -5.46 -8.52
N ASP A 389 16.47 -5.93 -9.47
CA ASP A 389 15.38 -6.88 -9.19
C ASP A 389 15.83 -8.25 -8.70
N LYS A 390 17.10 -8.65 -8.90
CA LYS A 390 17.66 -9.86 -8.26
C LYS A 390 17.73 -9.75 -6.74
N GLY A 391 18.07 -8.56 -6.21
CA GLY A 391 18.08 -8.31 -4.76
C GLY A 391 16.67 -8.23 -4.20
N VAL A 392 15.75 -7.55 -4.91
CA VAL A 392 14.31 -7.57 -4.58
C VAL A 392 13.75 -9.00 -4.58
N GLY A 393 14.17 -9.84 -5.53
CA GLY A 393 13.82 -11.26 -5.60
C GLY A 393 14.27 -12.01 -4.35
N ARG A 394 15.57 -11.95 -4.01
CA ARG A 394 16.11 -12.59 -2.80
C ARG A 394 15.44 -12.10 -1.51
N TRP A 395 15.20 -10.80 -1.39
CA TRP A 395 14.53 -10.19 -0.24
C TRP A 395 13.08 -10.67 -0.11
N THR A 396 12.26 -10.51 -1.16
CA THR A 396 10.87 -10.98 -1.15
C THR A 396 10.76 -12.50 -0.95
N ASN A 397 11.71 -13.29 -1.45
CA ASN A 397 11.75 -14.73 -1.22
C ASN A 397 12.07 -15.08 0.24
N LYS A 398 12.99 -14.36 0.90
CA LYS A 398 13.22 -14.53 2.35
C LYS A 398 11.98 -14.17 3.16
N ILE A 399 11.30 -13.06 2.84
CA ILE A 399 10.01 -12.71 3.46
C ILE A 399 8.98 -13.83 3.21
N ARG A 400 8.92 -14.43 2.01
CA ARG A 400 7.97 -15.52 1.73
C ARG A 400 8.32 -16.83 2.44
N GLN A 401 9.60 -17.13 2.64
CA GLN A 401 10.06 -18.33 3.36
C GLN A 401 9.86 -18.20 4.88
N PHE A 402 10.34 -17.11 5.48
CA PHE A 402 10.39 -16.94 6.93
C PHE A 402 9.28 -16.05 7.50
N GLY A 403 8.57 -15.29 6.67
CA GLY A 403 7.58 -14.31 7.13
C GLY A 403 8.17 -13.01 7.66
N PHE A 404 9.50 -12.85 7.69
CA PHE A 404 10.17 -11.58 7.97
C PHE A 404 11.56 -11.54 7.33
N CYS A 405 12.14 -10.34 7.24
CA CYS A 405 13.53 -10.13 6.84
C CYS A 405 14.06 -8.79 7.40
N TYR A 406 15.32 -8.75 7.81
CA TYR A 406 16.07 -7.51 8.04
C TYR A 406 16.68 -6.99 6.72
N VAL A 407 16.98 -5.69 6.66
CA VAL A 407 17.70 -5.07 5.54
C VAL A 407 18.94 -4.34 6.06
N ASP A 408 20.12 -4.93 5.90
CA ASP A 408 21.32 -4.41 6.53
C ASP A 408 21.97 -3.28 5.71
N GLY A 409 22.44 -2.23 6.40
CA GLY A 409 23.11 -1.09 5.77
C GLY A 409 22.17 -0.06 5.14
N CYS A 410 20.89 -0.02 5.53
CA CYS A 410 19.98 1.01 5.07
C CYS A 410 20.38 2.39 5.64
N PRO A 411 20.39 3.48 4.84
CA PRO A 411 20.60 4.82 5.37
C PRO A 411 19.54 5.17 6.41
N VAL A 412 19.97 5.76 7.55
CA VAL A 412 19.11 6.07 8.71
C VAL A 412 18.23 7.30 8.45
N THR A 413 17.37 7.22 7.44
CA THR A 413 16.48 8.30 7.00
C THR A 413 15.07 7.76 6.65
N PRO A 414 14.01 8.53 6.91
CA PRO A 414 12.66 8.23 6.41
C PRO A 414 12.64 7.99 4.90
N GLU A 415 13.37 8.79 4.13
CA GLU A 415 13.36 8.81 2.67
C GLU A 415 13.91 7.50 2.08
N ALA A 416 15.08 7.04 2.55
CA ALA A 416 15.66 5.77 2.08
C ALA A 416 14.80 4.55 2.46
N THR A 417 14.15 4.60 3.63
CA THR A 417 13.22 3.56 4.10
C THR A 417 11.96 3.50 3.24
N LYS A 418 11.44 4.68 2.85
CA LYS A 418 10.29 4.81 1.95
C LYS A 418 10.61 4.25 0.56
N GLU A 419 11.75 4.65 -0.01
CA GLU A 419 12.20 4.17 -1.32
C GLU A 419 12.41 2.64 -1.32
N LEU A 420 13.02 2.11 -0.26
CA LEU A 420 13.21 0.67 -0.03
C LEU A 420 11.88 -0.10 -0.02
N LEU A 421 10.85 0.41 0.66
CA LEU A 421 9.52 -0.21 0.67
C LEU A 421 8.85 -0.13 -0.72
N GLU A 422 9.04 0.98 -1.42
CA GLU A 422 8.55 1.22 -2.80
C GLU A 422 9.22 0.30 -3.85
N ARG A 423 10.36 -0.35 -3.54
CA ARG A 423 10.93 -1.43 -4.37
C ARG A 423 10.08 -2.70 -4.45
N ILE A 424 9.24 -2.94 -3.43
CA ILE A 424 8.27 -4.04 -3.44
C ILE A 424 7.04 -3.59 -4.22
N ALA A 425 6.33 -2.58 -3.70
CA ALA A 425 5.14 -2.00 -4.31
C ALA A 425 4.83 -0.63 -3.67
N PHE A 426 3.82 0.07 -4.19
CA PHE A 426 3.35 1.32 -3.60
C PHE A 426 2.89 1.16 -2.15
N ILE A 427 3.09 2.20 -1.35
CA ILE A 427 2.75 2.19 0.08
C ILE A 427 1.24 2.35 0.25
N ARG A 428 0.63 1.44 1.00
CA ARG A 428 -0.81 1.45 1.30
C ARG A 428 -1.14 2.64 2.20
N VAL A 429 -1.96 3.57 1.69
CA VAL A 429 -2.52 4.65 2.49
C VAL A 429 -3.65 4.11 3.37
N THR A 430 -3.57 4.40 4.65
CA THR A 430 -4.56 4.06 5.68
C THR A 430 -5.16 5.33 6.29
N HIS A 431 -6.07 5.19 7.26
CA HIS A 431 -6.60 6.33 8.01
C HIS A 431 -5.56 6.99 8.93
N TYR A 432 -4.45 6.32 9.23
CA TYR A 432 -3.28 6.89 9.91
C TYR A 432 -2.35 7.67 8.96
N GLY A 433 -2.53 7.55 7.64
CA GLY A 433 -1.63 8.08 6.62
C GLY A 433 -1.02 6.98 5.75
N GLY A 434 -0.05 7.36 4.92
CA GLY A 434 0.76 6.44 4.11
C GLY A 434 1.99 5.99 4.88
N PHE A 435 3.18 6.37 4.37
CA PHE A 435 4.43 6.22 5.11
C PHE A 435 4.37 7.06 6.40
N TYR A 436 4.76 6.46 7.52
CA TYR A 436 4.80 7.09 8.84
C TYR A 436 6.24 7.31 9.32
N ASP A 437 6.45 8.37 10.08
CA ASP A 437 7.67 8.72 10.79
C ASP A 437 7.23 9.41 12.08
N PHE A 438 7.43 8.77 13.22
CA PHE A 438 6.92 9.23 14.49
C PHE A 438 7.89 8.97 15.65
N THR A 439 7.82 9.86 16.62
CA THR A 439 8.26 9.65 18.00
C THR A 439 7.08 9.22 18.85
N ALA A 440 7.33 8.50 19.95
CA ALA A 440 6.30 8.20 20.94
C ALA A 440 5.94 9.45 21.78
N ASP A 441 5.25 10.40 21.16
CA ASP A 441 4.86 11.70 21.71
C ASP A 441 3.36 11.77 22.10
N LEU A 442 2.68 10.62 22.13
CA LEU A 442 1.26 10.46 22.51
C LEU A 442 0.26 11.26 21.65
N THR A 443 0.67 11.76 20.46
CA THR A 443 -0.19 12.62 19.62
C THR A 443 -1.38 11.92 18.95
N MET A 444 -1.42 10.58 18.97
CA MET A 444 -2.47 9.76 18.34
C MET A 444 -3.08 8.78 19.34
N LYS A 445 -4.41 8.55 19.28
CA LYS A 445 -5.15 7.64 20.18
C LYS A 445 -5.00 6.16 19.80
N ASP A 446 -3.77 5.69 19.69
CA ASP A 446 -3.44 4.30 19.38
C ASP A 446 -2.33 3.82 20.34
N THR A 447 -2.45 2.59 20.84
CA THR A 447 -1.52 2.02 21.82
C THR A 447 -0.09 1.93 21.27
N ALA A 448 0.09 1.87 19.95
CA ALA A 448 1.37 1.94 19.26
C ALA A 448 2.19 3.20 19.57
N TYR A 449 1.57 4.30 20.00
CA TYR A 449 2.21 5.58 20.33
C TYR A 449 2.53 5.74 21.83
N THR A 450 2.21 4.75 22.66
CA THR A 450 2.55 4.73 24.09
C THR A 450 3.93 4.09 24.35
N ASN A 451 4.53 4.34 25.51
CA ASN A 451 5.77 3.67 25.93
C ASN A 451 5.56 2.27 26.53
N LEU A 452 4.32 1.79 26.58
CA LEU A 452 3.95 0.48 27.12
C LEU A 452 4.39 -0.66 26.22
N ALA A 453 4.54 -1.84 26.82
CA ALA A 453 4.78 -3.09 26.09
C ALA A 453 3.56 -3.45 25.22
N LEU A 454 3.82 -3.97 24.02
CA LEU A 454 2.79 -4.49 23.13
C LEU A 454 2.94 -6.01 23.03
N PRO A 455 1.93 -6.82 23.40
CA PRO A 455 1.97 -8.26 23.23
C PRO A 455 1.97 -8.66 21.75
N ALA A 456 2.26 -9.92 21.44
CA ALA A 456 2.23 -10.43 20.07
C ALA A 456 0.85 -10.21 19.40
N HIS A 457 0.83 -9.46 18.29
CA HIS A 457 -0.36 -9.14 17.51
C HIS A 457 -0.09 -9.08 15.99
N THR A 458 -1.16 -9.10 15.19
CA THR A 458 -1.15 -8.71 13.77
C THR A 458 -1.89 -7.39 13.58
N ASP A 459 -1.40 -6.53 12.70
CA ASP A 459 -1.91 -5.17 12.54
C ASP A 459 -3.09 -5.10 11.56
N THR A 460 -3.95 -4.09 11.77
CA THR A 460 -5.06 -3.73 10.88
C THR A 460 -6.13 -4.83 10.67
N THR A 461 -6.39 -5.66 11.69
CA THR A 461 -7.32 -6.79 11.59
C THR A 461 -8.78 -6.37 11.32
N TYR A 462 -9.09 -5.09 11.58
CA TYR A 462 -10.36 -4.42 11.27
C TYR A 462 -10.59 -4.09 9.78
N PHE A 463 -9.60 -4.25 8.88
CA PHE A 463 -9.88 -4.18 7.44
C PHE A 463 -10.40 -5.53 6.92
N THR A 464 -11.27 -5.51 5.91
CA THR A 464 -11.62 -6.71 5.13
C THR A 464 -10.35 -7.40 4.62
N ASP A 465 -9.44 -6.60 4.08
CA ASP A 465 -8.09 -6.95 3.64
C ASP A 465 -7.06 -6.22 4.54
N PRO A 466 -6.51 -6.86 5.59
CA PRO A 466 -5.42 -6.32 6.40
C PRO A 466 -4.14 -6.10 5.59
N ALA A 467 -3.30 -5.15 6.01
CA ALA A 467 -1.99 -4.94 5.41
C ALA A 467 -1.20 -6.26 5.32
N GLY A 468 -0.61 -6.53 4.15
CA GLY A 468 0.12 -7.76 3.86
C GLY A 468 1.53 -7.74 4.42
N LEU A 469 2.27 -6.67 4.12
CA LEU A 469 3.57 -6.40 4.74
C LEU A 469 3.51 -5.15 5.61
N GLN A 470 4.37 -5.12 6.62
CA GLN A 470 4.66 -3.97 7.46
C GLN A 470 6.17 -3.84 7.64
N MET A 471 6.69 -2.61 7.54
CA MET A 471 8.10 -2.32 7.83
C MET A 471 8.23 -1.39 9.03
N PHE A 472 9.22 -1.65 9.87
CA PHE A 472 9.71 -0.74 10.90
C PHE A 472 11.19 -0.45 10.66
N HIS A 473 11.60 0.81 10.77
CA HIS A 473 13.00 1.20 10.84
C HIS A 473 13.19 2.14 12.03
N LEU A 474 13.98 1.69 13.01
CA LEU A 474 14.41 2.53 14.12
C LEU A 474 15.38 3.58 13.59
N LEU A 475 15.07 4.86 13.76
CA LEU A 475 15.95 5.94 13.35
C LEU A 475 16.83 6.43 14.51
N SER A 476 16.28 6.45 15.73
CA SER A 476 17.02 6.78 16.94
C SER A 476 16.31 6.23 18.18
N HIS A 477 17.10 5.87 19.19
CA HIS A 477 16.65 5.65 20.56
C HIS A 477 17.68 6.31 21.47
N THR A 478 17.32 7.39 22.15
CA THR A 478 18.19 8.13 23.08
C THR A 478 17.56 8.21 24.46
N ASP A 479 18.38 8.45 25.48
CA ASP A 479 17.92 8.81 26.83
C ASP A 479 17.04 7.76 27.51
N GLY A 480 17.24 6.47 27.19
CA GLY A 480 16.51 5.35 27.79
C GLY A 480 16.75 4.01 27.11
N ASP A 481 16.09 2.98 27.63
CA ASP A 481 16.35 1.56 27.36
C ASP A 481 15.09 0.81 26.90
N GLY A 482 15.25 -0.46 26.53
CA GLY A 482 14.18 -1.37 26.14
C GLY A 482 13.66 -1.16 24.72
N GLY A 483 12.40 -1.50 24.47
CA GLY A 483 11.78 -1.35 23.14
C GLY A 483 12.26 -2.39 22.13
N GLU A 484 12.69 -3.55 22.63
CA GLU A 484 13.03 -4.74 21.87
C GLU A 484 11.81 -5.20 21.09
N SER A 485 12.02 -5.60 19.84
CA SER A 485 10.96 -6.13 18.99
C SER A 485 10.75 -7.61 19.27
N LEU A 486 9.48 -7.98 19.47
CA LEU A 486 9.02 -9.36 19.53
C LEU A 486 8.55 -9.81 18.16
N LEU A 487 8.92 -11.03 17.75
CA LEU A 487 8.36 -11.75 16.61
C LEU A 487 7.98 -13.18 17.01
N VAL A 488 6.83 -13.66 16.53
CA VAL A 488 6.34 -15.04 16.71
C VAL A 488 5.80 -15.59 15.40
N ASP A 489 6.25 -16.77 14.97
CA ASP A 489 5.70 -17.48 13.81
C ASP A 489 4.30 -18.02 14.13
N GLY A 490 3.28 -17.23 13.79
CA GLY A 490 1.89 -17.60 14.05
C GLY A 490 1.49 -18.90 13.35
N PHE A 491 2.03 -19.22 12.18
CA PHE A 491 1.69 -20.47 11.49
C PHE A 491 2.30 -21.69 12.20
N LYS A 492 3.48 -21.57 12.81
CA LYS A 492 4.04 -22.61 13.68
C LYS A 492 3.23 -22.75 14.97
N ALA A 493 2.89 -21.63 15.61
CA ALA A 493 2.02 -21.63 16.78
C ALA A 493 0.67 -22.31 16.49
N ALA A 494 0.10 -22.08 15.31
CA ALA A 494 -1.18 -22.67 14.90
C ALA A 494 -1.05 -24.19 14.69
N LYS A 495 0.07 -24.67 14.13
CA LYS A 495 0.40 -26.10 14.07
C LYS A 495 0.60 -26.74 15.45
N ILE A 496 1.15 -26.00 16.42
CA ILE A 496 1.25 -26.48 17.82
C ILE A 496 -0.15 -26.60 18.43
N LEU A 497 -1.00 -25.56 18.30
CA LEU A 497 -2.37 -25.59 18.80
C LEU A 497 -3.19 -26.74 18.19
N LEU A 498 -3.06 -26.99 16.88
CA LEU A 498 -3.72 -28.11 16.21
C LEU A 498 -3.31 -29.47 16.80
N ARG A 499 -2.05 -29.64 17.21
CA ARG A 499 -1.56 -30.89 17.83
C ARG A 499 -2.00 -31.05 19.28
N GLU A 500 -1.96 -29.96 20.05
CA GLU A 500 -2.22 -29.99 21.49
C GLU A 500 -3.71 -29.88 21.84
N ASN A 501 -4.50 -29.19 21.02
CA ASN A 501 -5.94 -29.03 21.20
C ASN A 501 -6.64 -28.75 19.85
N PRO A 502 -6.96 -29.81 19.08
CA PRO A 502 -7.67 -29.69 17.80
C PRO A 502 -8.99 -28.93 17.89
N SER A 503 -9.73 -29.07 19.00
CA SER A 503 -11.01 -28.37 19.21
C SER A 503 -10.81 -26.85 19.34
N ALA A 504 -9.80 -26.40 20.09
CA ALA A 504 -9.45 -24.99 20.17
C ALA A 504 -9.01 -24.43 18.80
N TYR A 505 -8.25 -25.20 18.02
CA TYR A 505 -7.90 -24.83 16.66
C TYR A 505 -9.14 -24.66 15.76
N GLU A 506 -10.10 -25.60 15.82
CA GLU A 506 -11.35 -25.53 15.07
C GLU A 506 -12.21 -24.32 15.48
N ILE A 507 -12.36 -24.07 16.77
CA ILE A 507 -13.10 -22.91 17.31
C ILE A 507 -12.51 -21.60 16.77
N LEU A 508 -11.19 -21.43 16.82
CA LEU A 508 -10.51 -20.23 16.29
C LEU A 508 -10.50 -20.13 14.76
N SER A 509 -10.73 -21.25 14.06
CA SER A 509 -10.89 -21.33 12.61
C SER A 509 -12.30 -21.01 12.12
N ARG A 510 -13.33 -21.27 12.93
CA ARG A 510 -14.73 -21.19 12.51
C ARG A 510 -15.54 -20.07 13.14
N THR A 511 -15.22 -19.66 14.38
CA THR A 511 -15.99 -18.62 15.09
C THR A 511 -15.82 -17.25 14.43
N PRO A 512 -16.88 -16.62 13.88
CA PRO A 512 -16.76 -15.32 13.22
C PRO A 512 -16.61 -14.21 14.26
N VAL A 513 -15.42 -13.61 14.35
CA VAL A 513 -15.10 -12.53 15.30
C VAL A 513 -15.35 -11.16 14.64
N ALA A 514 -15.86 -10.21 15.42
CA ALA A 514 -15.95 -8.81 15.00
C ALA A 514 -14.61 -8.11 15.24
N TRP A 515 -14.17 -7.28 14.30
CA TRP A 515 -12.93 -6.51 14.39
C TRP A 515 -13.27 -5.06 14.03
N HIS A 516 -12.73 -4.07 14.75
CA HIS A 516 -13.01 -2.66 14.46
C HIS A 516 -11.89 -1.70 14.83
N ALA A 517 -11.79 -0.60 14.09
CA ALA A 517 -11.10 0.62 14.51
C ALA A 517 -12.14 1.73 14.71
N SER A 518 -12.27 2.20 15.96
CA SER A 518 -13.26 3.21 16.34
C SER A 518 -12.81 4.19 17.43
N GLY A 519 -11.49 4.28 17.69
CA GLY A 519 -10.92 5.18 18.72
C GLY A 519 -10.70 6.63 18.26
N ASN A 520 -10.61 6.86 16.94
CA ASN A 520 -10.34 8.17 16.34
C ASN A 520 -11.64 8.81 15.83
N GLU A 521 -11.77 10.13 15.99
CA GLU A 521 -12.98 10.86 15.59
C GLU A 521 -13.23 10.73 14.07
N GLY A 522 -14.44 10.32 13.71
CA GLY A 522 -14.83 10.09 12.31
C GLY A 522 -14.28 8.80 11.68
N ILE A 523 -13.55 7.97 12.43
CA ILE A 523 -13.10 6.65 11.98
C ILE A 523 -13.97 5.57 12.62
N THR A 524 -14.71 4.83 11.79
CA THR A 524 -15.43 3.61 12.18
C THR A 524 -15.24 2.57 11.09
N ILE A 525 -14.24 1.72 11.25
CA ILE A 525 -13.86 0.70 10.25
C ILE A 525 -14.15 -0.68 10.82
N THR A 526 -14.75 -1.56 10.01
CA THR A 526 -15.01 -2.97 10.30
C THR A 526 -14.82 -3.77 9.00
N PRO A 527 -14.43 -5.06 9.05
CA PRO A 527 -14.43 -5.92 7.87
C PRO A 527 -15.84 -6.10 7.31
N ALA A 528 -15.95 -6.37 6.01
CA ALA A 528 -17.23 -6.57 5.30
C ALA A 528 -18.07 -7.76 5.81
N LYS A 529 -17.44 -8.69 6.53
CA LYS A 529 -18.08 -9.77 7.30
C LYS A 529 -17.25 -10.04 8.56
N LYS A 530 -17.84 -10.63 9.60
CA LYS A 530 -17.05 -11.13 10.75
C LYS A 530 -16.04 -12.17 10.25
N MET A 531 -14.81 -12.12 10.76
CA MET A 531 -13.69 -12.96 10.32
C MET A 531 -13.16 -13.81 11.48
N PRO A 532 -12.86 -15.10 11.30
CA PRO A 532 -12.21 -15.92 12.33
C PRO A 532 -10.75 -15.48 12.58
N VAL A 533 -10.14 -16.03 13.63
CA VAL A 533 -8.72 -15.81 13.95
C VAL A 533 -7.84 -16.52 12.92
N PHE A 534 -8.18 -17.76 12.54
CA PHE A 534 -7.49 -18.50 11.48
C PHE A 534 -8.31 -18.48 10.19
N ASN A 535 -7.72 -17.95 9.12
CA ASN A 535 -8.34 -17.81 7.81
C ASN A 535 -7.59 -18.68 6.80
N PHE A 536 -8.31 -19.42 5.97
CA PHE A 536 -7.76 -20.45 5.09
C PHE A 536 -7.87 -20.06 3.62
N GLN A 537 -7.02 -20.65 2.78
CA GLN A 537 -7.14 -20.60 1.33
C GLN A 537 -8.39 -21.38 0.86
N ASP A 538 -8.91 -21.03 -0.31
CA ASP A 538 -9.99 -21.77 -0.95
C ASP A 538 -9.61 -23.25 -1.14
N LEU A 539 -10.52 -24.13 -0.75
CA LEU A 539 -10.37 -25.57 -0.91
C LEU A 539 -10.31 -25.94 -2.39
N LYS A 540 -9.16 -26.45 -2.82
CA LYS A 540 -9.04 -27.16 -4.09
C LYS A 540 -9.38 -28.63 -3.87
N GLU A 541 -10.07 -29.23 -4.83
CA GLU A 541 -10.46 -30.65 -4.76
C GLU A 541 -9.23 -31.54 -4.54
N GLY A 542 -9.31 -32.41 -3.52
CA GLY A 542 -8.20 -33.28 -3.11
C GLY A 542 -7.05 -32.60 -2.34
N GLN A 543 -7.17 -31.32 -1.94
CA GLN A 543 -6.15 -30.63 -1.12
C GLN A 543 -6.63 -30.34 0.31
N ILE A 544 -5.69 -30.42 1.26
CA ILE A 544 -5.91 -30.04 2.66
C ILE A 544 -6.01 -28.50 2.75
N PRO A 545 -6.99 -27.92 3.48
CA PRO A 545 -7.12 -26.47 3.63
C PRO A 545 -5.87 -25.87 4.28
N ARG A 546 -5.20 -24.97 3.56
CA ARG A 546 -3.97 -24.31 4.00
C ARG A 546 -4.28 -22.99 4.72
N LEU A 547 -3.66 -22.79 5.88
CA LEU A 547 -3.74 -21.53 6.62
C LEU A 547 -3.15 -20.38 5.76
N LEU A 548 -3.94 -19.33 5.55
CA LEU A 548 -3.61 -18.15 4.74
C LEU A 548 -3.23 -16.95 5.59
N GLN A 549 -3.97 -16.70 6.67
CA GLN A 549 -3.87 -15.49 7.47
C GLN A 549 -4.28 -15.72 8.93
N ILE A 550 -3.56 -15.09 9.84
CA ILE A 550 -3.92 -14.95 11.26
C ILE A 550 -4.41 -13.52 11.53
N ARG A 551 -5.55 -13.41 12.23
CA ARG A 551 -6.07 -12.16 12.78
C ARG A 551 -6.02 -12.24 14.29
N TRP A 552 -5.08 -11.52 14.90
CA TRP A 552 -4.92 -11.54 16.34
C TRP A 552 -4.45 -10.19 16.84
N ASN A 553 -5.40 -9.33 17.23
CA ASN A 553 -5.11 -8.08 17.94
C ASN A 553 -6.21 -7.84 18.98
N ASN A 554 -5.84 -7.78 20.26
CA ASN A 554 -6.82 -7.63 21.34
C ASN A 554 -7.45 -6.23 21.42
N HIS A 555 -6.83 -5.21 20.81
CA HIS A 555 -7.36 -3.84 20.77
C HIS A 555 -8.34 -3.66 19.59
N ASP A 556 -8.07 -4.32 18.46
CA ASP A 556 -8.98 -4.35 17.30
C ASP A 556 -10.21 -5.25 17.54
N ARG A 557 -10.12 -6.22 18.47
CA ARG A 557 -11.12 -7.27 18.64
C ARG A 557 -12.38 -6.76 19.34
N GLY A 558 -13.49 -6.80 18.61
CA GLY A 558 -14.82 -6.54 19.14
C GLY A 558 -15.39 -7.67 20.01
N VAL A 559 -16.63 -7.49 20.46
CA VAL A 559 -17.33 -8.43 21.33
C VAL A 559 -17.57 -9.77 20.61
N VAL A 560 -17.11 -10.87 21.25
CA VAL A 560 -17.44 -12.24 20.86
C VAL A 560 -18.86 -12.55 21.34
N ALA A 561 -19.73 -13.03 20.45
CA ALA A 561 -21.14 -13.21 20.77
C ALA A 561 -21.36 -14.30 21.83
N LEU A 562 -22.23 -14.03 22.80
CA LEU A 562 -22.58 -14.97 23.87
C LEU A 562 -23.34 -16.21 23.37
N ARG A 563 -23.99 -16.12 22.21
CA ARG A 563 -24.86 -17.20 21.69
C ARG A 563 -24.04 -18.41 21.26
N GLU A 564 -24.45 -19.60 21.68
CA GLU A 564 -23.87 -20.85 21.20
C GLU A 564 -24.38 -21.19 19.78
N ASP A 565 -23.79 -20.58 18.76
CA ASP A 565 -23.96 -21.06 17.39
C ASP A 565 -23.07 -22.29 17.19
N CYS A 566 -23.67 -23.43 16.83
CA CYS A 566 -22.99 -24.71 16.57
C CYS A 566 -22.05 -25.18 17.70
N GLY A 567 -22.35 -24.85 18.96
CA GLY A 567 -21.54 -25.24 20.11
C GLY A 567 -20.21 -24.50 20.25
N MET A 568 -20.02 -23.36 19.58
CA MET A 568 -18.80 -22.51 19.63
C MET A 568 -19.04 -21.16 20.35
N GLY A 569 -19.78 -21.17 21.46
CA GLY A 569 -20.08 -19.94 22.22
C GLY A 569 -18.87 -19.24 22.83
N ALA A 570 -19.07 -18.01 23.30
CA ALA A 570 -18.02 -17.13 23.83
C ALA A 570 -17.08 -17.80 24.85
N GLU A 571 -17.60 -18.61 25.79
CA GLU A 571 -16.77 -19.29 26.80
C GLU A 571 -15.73 -20.23 26.17
N LYS A 572 -16.17 -21.06 25.21
CA LYS A 572 -15.31 -22.00 24.48
C LYS A 572 -14.30 -21.24 23.60
N TRP A 573 -14.73 -20.13 22.99
CA TRP A 573 -13.83 -19.23 22.27
C TRP A 573 -12.76 -18.63 23.20
N TYR A 574 -13.11 -18.12 24.38
CA TYR A 574 -12.14 -17.57 25.33
C TYR A 574 -11.19 -18.64 25.89
N LYS A 575 -11.67 -19.87 26.13
CA LYS A 575 -10.80 -21.01 26.48
C LYS A 575 -9.80 -21.36 25.36
N ALA A 576 -10.26 -21.38 24.11
CA ALA A 576 -9.40 -21.61 22.95
C ALA A 576 -8.38 -20.47 22.75
N ALA A 577 -8.83 -19.22 22.86
CA ALA A 577 -8.02 -18.01 22.78
C ALA A 577 -6.96 -17.93 23.90
N ALA A 578 -7.29 -18.39 25.12
CA ALA A 578 -6.34 -18.50 26.22
C ALA A 578 -5.26 -19.54 25.95
N HIS A 579 -5.61 -20.71 25.38
CA HIS A 579 -4.62 -21.72 25.02
C HIS A 579 -3.70 -21.25 23.88
N TRP A 580 -4.28 -20.62 22.85
CA TRP A 580 -3.54 -19.94 21.79
C TRP A 580 -2.56 -18.91 22.34
N ASN A 581 -3.03 -18.01 23.21
CA ASN A 581 -2.18 -17.01 23.85
C ASN A 581 -1.07 -17.64 24.72
N LYS A 582 -1.34 -18.77 25.40
CA LYS A 582 -0.31 -19.53 26.13
C LYS A 582 0.79 -20.05 25.21
N ILE A 583 0.47 -20.49 23.98
CA ILE A 583 1.46 -20.93 22.98
C ILE A 583 2.30 -19.74 22.49
N LEU A 584 1.67 -18.60 22.19
CA LEU A 584 2.37 -17.37 21.79
C LEU A 584 3.32 -16.80 22.86
N ASN A 585 3.08 -17.13 24.13
CA ASN A 585 3.90 -16.68 25.27
C ASN A 585 4.92 -17.72 25.76
N ARG A 586 5.15 -18.81 25.01
CA ARG A 586 6.24 -19.74 25.30
C ARG A 586 7.58 -19.13 24.94
N LYS A 587 8.60 -19.29 25.79
CA LYS A 587 9.94 -18.72 25.58
C LYS A 587 10.56 -19.22 24.29
N GLU A 588 10.36 -20.49 23.96
CA GLU A 588 10.81 -21.07 22.71
C GLU A 588 10.12 -20.45 21.49
N MET A 589 8.87 -19.99 21.58
CA MET A 589 8.14 -19.41 20.44
C MET A 589 8.47 -17.94 20.16
N GLN A 590 9.08 -17.23 21.12
CA GLN A 590 9.33 -15.79 21.03
C GLN A 590 10.76 -15.47 20.58
N TYR A 591 10.90 -14.90 19.39
CA TYR A 591 12.14 -14.25 18.99
C TYR A 591 12.11 -12.79 19.43
N TRP A 592 13.01 -12.44 20.36
CA TRP A 592 13.23 -11.07 20.84
C TRP A 592 14.53 -10.51 20.25
N ALA A 593 14.48 -9.29 19.73
CA ALA A 593 15.66 -8.60 19.19
C ALA A 593 15.57 -7.08 19.33
N GLN A 594 16.64 -6.44 19.79
CA GLN A 594 16.77 -4.98 19.73
C GLN A 594 17.06 -4.56 18.29
N MET A 595 16.13 -3.81 17.68
CA MET A 595 16.36 -3.14 16.40
C MET A 595 17.52 -2.14 16.51
N LYS A 596 18.30 -2.00 15.44
CA LYS A 596 19.40 -1.03 15.35
C LYS A 596 19.11 -0.02 14.24
N PRO A 597 19.54 1.25 14.39
CA PRO A 597 19.55 2.20 13.28
C PRO A 597 20.33 1.63 12.09
N GLY A 598 19.72 1.71 10.91
CA GLY A 598 20.27 1.19 9.66
C GLY A 598 19.96 -0.28 9.35
N SER A 599 19.12 -0.95 10.15
CA SER A 599 18.55 -2.26 9.82
C SER A 599 17.02 -2.28 9.94
N PRO A 600 16.27 -1.84 8.91
CA PRO A 600 14.84 -2.03 8.82
C PRO A 600 14.42 -3.48 8.93
N LEU A 601 13.35 -3.72 9.67
CA LEU A 601 12.67 -5.01 9.80
C LEU A 601 11.38 -4.96 8.99
N ILE A 602 11.21 -5.86 8.02
CA ILE A 602 9.94 -6.06 7.31
C ILE A 602 9.35 -7.43 7.66
N LEU A 603 8.03 -7.49 7.84
CA LEU A 603 7.30 -8.70 8.22
C LEU A 603 6.03 -8.91 7.38
N ASP A 604 5.69 -10.17 7.13
CA ASP A 604 4.42 -10.65 6.58
C ASP A 604 3.39 -10.67 7.72
N ASN A 605 2.62 -9.59 7.78
CA ASN A 605 1.65 -9.29 8.84
C ASN A 605 0.45 -10.26 8.84
N TRP A 606 0.30 -11.09 7.80
CA TRP A 606 -0.70 -12.18 7.79
C TRP A 606 -0.19 -13.44 8.51
N ARG A 607 1.13 -13.56 8.76
CA ARG A 607 1.77 -14.74 9.36
C ARG A 607 2.44 -14.44 10.70
N VAL A 608 3.30 -13.43 10.73
CA VAL A 608 4.19 -13.16 11.87
C VAL A 608 3.50 -12.18 12.80
N LEU A 609 3.22 -12.65 14.02
CA LEU A 609 2.76 -11.76 15.07
C LEU A 609 3.98 -11.01 15.60
N HIS A 610 3.81 -9.72 15.89
CA HIS A 610 4.87 -8.87 16.38
C HIS A 610 4.44 -8.08 17.62
N GLY A 611 5.40 -7.48 18.31
CA GLY A 611 5.16 -6.71 19.52
C GLY A 611 6.41 -5.96 19.96
N ARG A 612 6.40 -5.41 21.17
CA ARG A 612 7.60 -4.80 21.77
C ARG A 612 7.61 -4.89 23.29
N SER A 613 8.80 -4.87 23.88
CA SER A 613 8.95 -4.58 25.30
C SER A 613 8.64 -3.11 25.59
N ALA A 614 8.34 -2.78 26.85
CA ALA A 614 8.22 -1.39 27.27
C ALA A 614 9.57 -0.67 27.10
N PHE A 615 9.54 0.66 26.99
CA PHE A 615 10.76 1.44 26.82
C PHE A 615 10.72 2.79 27.52
N THR A 616 11.90 3.36 27.73
CA THR A 616 12.11 4.73 28.20
C THR A 616 12.86 5.55 27.15
N GLY A 617 12.92 6.87 27.33
CA GLY A 617 13.65 7.77 26.43
C GLY A 617 12.92 8.11 25.13
N LYS A 618 13.65 8.76 24.21
CA LYS A 618 13.14 9.27 22.93
C LYS A 618 13.40 8.24 21.83
N ARG A 619 12.36 7.52 21.43
CA ARG A 619 12.40 6.50 20.36
C ARG A 619 11.67 7.01 19.11
N ARG A 620 12.37 7.10 17.98
CA ARG A 620 11.84 7.51 16.66
C ARG A 620 11.87 6.33 15.69
N VAL A 621 10.73 6.02 15.09
CA VAL A 621 10.56 4.94 14.12
C VAL A 621 9.83 5.45 12.90
N CYS A 622 10.27 5.01 11.72
CA CYS A 622 9.54 5.20 10.47
C CYS A 622 9.18 3.86 9.83
N GLY A 623 8.29 3.88 8.84
CA GLY A 623 7.81 2.66 8.20
C GLY A 623 6.53 2.85 7.38
N GLY A 624 5.92 1.74 6.98
CA GLY A 624 4.72 1.75 6.18
C GLY A 624 4.20 0.34 5.90
N TYR A 625 3.05 0.30 5.24
CA TYR A 625 2.34 -0.94 4.87
C TYR A 625 2.35 -1.16 3.36
N VAL A 626 2.34 -2.43 2.94
CA VAL A 626 2.13 -2.84 1.54
C VAL A 626 1.03 -3.91 1.48
N ASN A 627 0.23 -3.91 0.42
CA ASN A 627 -0.86 -4.89 0.22
C ASN A 627 -0.29 -6.30 -0.01
N HIS A 628 -1.03 -7.34 0.41
CA HIS A 628 -0.56 -8.72 0.23
C HIS A 628 -0.47 -9.12 -1.25
N ASP A 629 -1.47 -8.76 -2.07
CA ASP A 629 -1.51 -9.13 -3.49
C ASP A 629 -0.39 -8.48 -4.31
N ASP A 630 -0.11 -7.19 -4.07
CA ASP A 630 0.98 -6.47 -4.73
C ASP A 630 2.35 -7.06 -4.35
N TYR A 631 2.56 -7.40 -3.08
CA TYR A 631 3.76 -8.11 -2.61
C TYR A 631 3.89 -9.49 -3.27
N VAL A 632 2.84 -10.30 -3.28
CA VAL A 632 2.86 -11.65 -3.89
C VAL A 632 3.08 -11.57 -5.40
N SER A 633 2.51 -10.56 -6.06
CA SER A 633 2.78 -10.25 -7.47
C SER A 633 4.25 -9.89 -7.70
N ARG A 634 4.84 -9.03 -6.87
CA ARG A 634 6.26 -8.66 -6.97
C ARG A 634 7.18 -9.85 -6.74
N TRP A 635 6.93 -10.65 -5.68
CA TRP A 635 7.67 -11.88 -5.40
C TRP A 635 7.65 -12.83 -6.60
N ARG A 636 6.47 -13.06 -7.20
CA ARG A 636 6.34 -13.89 -8.41
C ARG A 636 7.20 -13.38 -9.56
N ASN A 637 7.03 -12.10 -9.93
CA ASN A 637 7.72 -11.51 -11.09
C ASN A 637 9.24 -11.32 -10.89
N THR A 638 9.76 -11.39 -9.67
CA THR A 638 11.20 -11.27 -9.36
C THR A 638 11.91 -12.59 -9.09
N ASN A 639 11.17 -13.70 -8.91
CA ASN A 639 11.73 -15.02 -8.58
C ASN A 639 11.44 -16.11 -9.62
N PHE A 640 10.52 -15.88 -10.55
CA PHE A 640 10.12 -16.87 -11.57
C PHE A 640 10.04 -16.23 -12.97
N THR A 641 10.18 -17.06 -14.00
CA THR A 641 9.91 -16.69 -15.39
C THR A 641 8.42 -16.38 -15.61
N ARG A 642 8.10 -15.65 -16.69
CA ARG A 642 6.72 -15.29 -17.02
C ARG A 642 5.85 -16.54 -17.19
N GLU A 643 6.41 -17.58 -17.80
CA GLU A 643 5.78 -18.87 -18.09
C GLU A 643 5.45 -19.60 -16.78
N GLU A 644 6.39 -19.62 -15.82
CA GLU A 644 6.17 -20.17 -14.48
C GLU A 644 5.12 -19.36 -13.69
N VAL A 645 5.17 -18.03 -13.71
CA VAL A 645 4.17 -17.16 -13.05
C VAL A 645 2.77 -17.43 -13.61
N LEU A 646 2.63 -17.50 -14.93
CA LEU A 646 1.36 -17.82 -15.58
C LEU A 646 0.90 -19.26 -15.25
N SER A 647 1.82 -20.22 -15.07
CA SER A 647 1.48 -21.59 -14.68
C SER A 647 0.96 -21.73 -13.24
N GLN A 648 1.24 -20.75 -12.36
CA GLN A 648 0.77 -20.73 -10.97
C GLN A 648 -0.63 -20.09 -10.80
N ILE A 649 -1.04 -19.24 -11.75
CA ILE A 649 -2.24 -18.39 -11.64
C ILE A 649 -3.35 -18.83 -12.59
N LEU A 650 -2.97 -19.21 -13.83
CA LEU A 650 -3.83 -19.82 -14.84
C LEU A 650 -3.68 -21.35 -14.79
#